data_AF-A0A970FJ96-F1
#
_entry.id   AF-A0A970FJ96-F1
#
_cell.length_a   1.000
_cell.length_b   1.000
_cell.length_c   1.000
_cell.angle_alpha   90.00
_cell.angle_beta   90.00
_cell.angle_gamma   90.00
#
_symmetry.space_group_name_H-M   'P 1'
#
loop_
_entity.id
_entity.type
_entity.pdbx_description
1 polymer ?
#
loop_
_entity_poly.entity_id
_entity_poly.type
_entity_poly.pdbx_seq_one_letter_code
_entity_poly.pdbx_strand_id
1 'polypeptide(L)'
;MRTPGEGTRDRSQGFGRLRTPVRSALGSYLSFARGETRFSPWALVYPFGLIARFVVAARNFAFDHGLARSEEPPIPVVSVGNITLGGTNKTPFVEMLCRILQSAGVSPGIISRGYGGRTVDPVVITADSMEGESPDRLRDLVGDEPLLLASRLPGVPVAVSKDRLRDVDVLSERDIELIVADDAFQHRRMGRDADIVLVDACCPFGNGWIVPAGILRESPDVLSRASAVVITKSEQVSAESLEKLVDELTRHVPRDRLFFSRISLHEWRLWNGGWRGTASGRPESALIFSAIGSPESFRRSLLAEGVEILREHRFKDHYRYRVEDMRALEASMAECGAPCMICTEKDVYNMPHDWNASRDILVPFISTVLDDEERFRSCLLDSLRPRMVVASNGYGEDSMGVLLARKLSERFPSALVSAFPIVGRGEHYSKEGIPIDSTPSDSPSDGVIKYRLVDLWRDLRAGLLKSIAMQMGAWRKLRGRIRTPLCVGDVYLLLHTLWGQGQLPVLVATAKTVYLSGHWRLERFILKHRSRMAWTRDRDTAEELRRSGAQARFDGNPIMDITCDNTIEPVPWGADDLPRILLLPGSRRRAYDDLRLLLRAVERVQEALLTTGGASYMMVVAPTLDTDRLLQACEEARSADGTAWMPVRGSDTNGLRVSKNGCEISFFFGPLPAVAGRAHVLIGLGGTANQVCAGMGVPVVSIEEKGKFVQKKLLGDSEILVPQDPQALADAAVEIIGDDELRRRMSEEGVSRLGGPGALDRVADYAATRMGWGLRVRLYDTLAARWK
;
A
#
# COMPACT_ATOMS: atom_id res chain seq x y z
N MET A 1 -13.90 -75.34 65.33
CA MET A 1 -13.75 -74.17 66.22
C MET A 1 -12.47 -73.47 65.83
N ARG A 2 -12.59 -72.24 65.33
CA ARG A 2 -11.51 -71.37 64.86
C ARG A 2 -11.26 -70.29 65.90
N THR A 3 -10.01 -69.96 66.15
CA THR A 3 -9.54 -68.64 66.57
C THR A 3 -8.72 -68.04 65.43
N PRO A 4 -8.89 -66.74 65.16
CA PRO A 4 -7.75 -65.81 65.10
C PRO A 4 -8.14 -64.45 65.74
N GLY A 5 -7.27 -63.61 66.29
CA GLY A 5 -5.87 -63.32 65.96
C GLY A 5 -5.79 -61.87 65.46
N GLU A 6 -5.37 -60.95 66.32
CA GLU A 6 -5.26 -59.50 66.07
C GLU A 6 -4.15 -59.14 65.08
N GLY A 7 -4.42 -58.15 64.23
CA GLY A 7 -3.47 -57.51 63.32
C GLY A 7 -3.55 -55.99 63.44
N THR A 8 -2.38 -55.40 63.63
CA THR A 8 -2.03 -53.99 63.87
C THR A 8 -2.59 -52.98 62.86
N ARG A 9 -3.15 -51.86 63.35
CA ARG A 9 -3.51 -50.66 62.57
C ARG A 9 -2.35 -49.65 62.58
N ASP A 10 -1.77 -49.42 61.41
CA ASP A 10 -0.85 -48.30 61.15
C ASP A 10 -1.66 -47.03 60.78
N ARG A 11 -1.27 -45.90 61.37
CA ARG A 11 -1.88 -44.57 61.20
C ARG A 11 -1.02 -43.77 60.23
N SER A 12 -1.45 -43.69 58.98
CA SER A 12 -1.01 -42.64 58.05
C SER A 12 -2.18 -42.17 57.18
N GLN A 13 -2.93 -41.19 57.68
CA GLN A 13 -3.86 -40.38 56.89
C GLN A 13 -3.48 -38.91 57.06
N GLY A 14 -3.27 -38.22 55.94
CA GLY A 14 -3.30 -36.76 55.92
C GLY A 14 -2.31 -36.06 54.98
N PHE A 15 -2.27 -36.40 53.68
CA PHE A 15 -1.76 -35.46 52.67
C PHE A 15 -2.83 -35.24 51.60
N GLY A 16 -3.35 -34.01 51.59
CA GLY A 16 -4.27 -33.53 50.59
C GLY A 16 -3.61 -33.54 49.21
N ARG A 17 -4.09 -34.43 48.35
CA ARG A 17 -3.85 -34.38 46.91
C ARG A 17 -4.14 -32.97 46.40
N LEU A 18 -3.17 -32.34 45.75
CA LEU A 18 -3.40 -31.23 44.85
C LEU A 18 -4.51 -31.64 43.86
N ARG A 19 -5.71 -31.08 44.04
CA ARG A 19 -6.88 -31.30 43.20
C ARG A 19 -6.56 -30.96 41.75
N THR A 20 -6.65 -31.90 40.81
CA THR A 20 -6.95 -31.57 39.39
C THR A 20 -7.64 -32.68 38.60
N PRO A 21 -8.97 -32.58 38.36
CA PRO A 21 -9.66 -33.30 37.28
C PRO A 21 -9.69 -32.50 35.96
N VAL A 22 -9.47 -31.19 35.98
CA VAL A 22 -9.57 -30.29 34.79
C VAL A 22 -8.29 -30.28 33.94
N ARG A 23 -7.14 -30.71 34.48
CA ARG A 23 -5.82 -30.67 33.81
C ARG A 23 -5.66 -31.72 32.69
N SER A 24 -6.42 -32.82 32.66
CA SER A 24 -6.28 -33.86 31.62
C SER A 24 -6.97 -33.50 30.30
N ALA A 25 -8.11 -32.80 30.34
CA ALA A 25 -8.90 -32.48 29.16
C ALA A 25 -8.21 -31.47 28.24
N LEU A 26 -7.62 -30.40 28.80
CA LEU A 26 -6.88 -29.40 28.02
C LEU A 26 -5.59 -29.98 27.44
N GLY A 27 -4.85 -30.78 28.23
CA GLY A 27 -3.67 -31.50 27.73
C GLY A 27 -4.03 -32.46 26.60
N SER A 28 -5.10 -33.25 26.77
CA SER A 28 -5.64 -34.14 25.73
C SER A 28 -6.07 -33.40 24.46
N TYR A 29 -6.72 -32.24 24.61
CA TYR A 29 -7.09 -31.40 23.47
C TYR A 29 -5.85 -30.85 22.73
N LEU A 30 -4.86 -30.34 23.46
CA LEU A 30 -3.64 -29.79 22.86
C LEU A 30 -2.84 -30.87 22.12
N SER A 31 -2.70 -32.07 22.68
CA SER A 31 -2.05 -33.19 21.98
C SER A 31 -2.81 -33.61 20.72
N PHE A 32 -4.15 -33.60 20.75
CA PHE A 32 -4.96 -33.80 19.54
C PHE A 32 -4.73 -32.69 18.50
N ALA A 33 -4.81 -31.43 18.91
CA ALA A 33 -4.67 -30.28 18.02
C ALA A 33 -3.26 -30.19 17.39
N ARG A 34 -2.23 -30.61 18.13
CA ARG A 34 -0.83 -30.73 17.67
C ARG A 34 -0.58 -31.95 16.80
N GLY A 35 -1.54 -32.87 16.68
CA GLY A 35 -1.40 -34.09 15.88
C GLY A 35 -0.57 -35.19 16.55
N GLU A 36 -0.31 -35.10 17.85
CA GLU A 36 0.45 -36.10 18.62
C GLU A 36 -0.36 -37.40 18.80
N THR A 37 -1.70 -37.31 18.80
CA THR A 37 -2.61 -38.46 18.96
C THR A 37 -3.48 -38.68 17.73
N ARG A 38 -3.48 -39.89 17.16
CA ARG A 38 -4.29 -40.26 15.99
C ARG A 38 -5.79 -40.46 16.30
N PHE A 39 -6.11 -40.93 17.49
CA PHE A 39 -7.50 -41.19 17.92
C PHE A 39 -7.81 -40.37 19.17
N SER A 40 -8.81 -39.49 19.08
CA SER A 40 -9.17 -38.59 20.17
C SER A 40 -10.67 -38.26 20.12
N PRO A 41 -11.38 -38.21 21.27
CA PRO A 41 -12.76 -37.73 21.33
C PRO A 41 -12.95 -36.32 20.77
N TRP A 42 -11.88 -35.52 20.76
CA TRP A 42 -11.86 -34.18 20.19
C TRP A 42 -12.05 -34.15 18.67
N ALA A 43 -12.00 -35.29 17.96
CA ALA A 43 -12.36 -35.36 16.53
C ALA A 43 -13.78 -34.82 16.24
N LEU A 44 -14.67 -34.79 17.24
CA LEU A 44 -16.00 -34.17 17.13
C LEU A 44 -15.96 -32.66 16.82
N VAL A 45 -14.83 -31.97 17.00
CA VAL A 45 -14.71 -30.53 16.68
C VAL A 45 -14.36 -30.23 15.22
N TYR A 46 -14.12 -31.23 14.36
CA TYR A 46 -13.81 -31.00 12.94
C TYR A 46 -14.84 -30.17 12.16
N PRO A 47 -16.18 -30.34 12.34
CA PRO A 47 -17.17 -29.48 11.67
C PRO A 47 -16.99 -28.00 12.02
N PHE A 48 -16.64 -27.68 13.26
CA PHE A 48 -16.33 -26.30 13.67
C PHE A 48 -15.03 -25.79 13.02
N GLY A 49 -14.05 -26.67 12.78
CA GLY A 49 -12.86 -26.37 11.99
C GLY A 49 -13.16 -25.98 10.54
N LEU A 50 -14.13 -26.65 9.89
CA LEU A 50 -14.58 -26.29 8.54
C LEU A 50 -15.23 -24.91 8.49
N ILE A 51 -16.11 -24.62 9.46
CA ILE A 51 -16.75 -23.30 9.59
C ILE A 51 -15.67 -22.22 9.82
N ALA A 52 -14.74 -22.47 10.74
CA ALA A 52 -13.64 -21.54 11.02
C ALA A 52 -12.79 -21.29 9.77
N ARG A 53 -12.46 -22.34 9.01
CA ARG A 53 -11.72 -22.21 7.73
C ARG A 53 -12.46 -21.35 6.72
N PHE A 54 -13.78 -21.55 6.56
CA PHE A 54 -14.59 -20.73 5.66
C PHE A 54 -14.63 -19.26 6.09
N VAL A 55 -14.85 -18.99 7.38
CA VAL A 55 -14.88 -17.61 7.91
C VAL A 55 -13.54 -16.91 7.72
N VAL A 56 -12.43 -17.59 8.00
CA VAL A 56 -11.07 -17.06 7.79
C VAL A 56 -10.80 -16.81 6.30
N ALA A 57 -11.19 -17.74 5.42
CA ALA A 57 -11.05 -17.57 3.98
C ALA A 57 -11.87 -16.39 3.45
N ALA A 58 -13.14 -16.26 3.85
CA ALA A 58 -14.01 -15.15 3.47
C ALA A 58 -13.47 -13.80 3.96
N ARG A 59 -12.96 -13.75 5.20
CA ARG A 59 -12.28 -12.57 5.73
C ARG A 59 -11.05 -12.20 4.90
N ASN A 60 -10.21 -13.17 4.57
CA ASN A 60 -9.02 -12.94 3.75
C ASN A 60 -9.36 -12.48 2.34
N PHE A 61 -10.39 -13.08 1.73
CA PHE A 61 -10.94 -12.65 0.45
C PHE A 61 -11.42 -11.19 0.49
N ALA A 62 -12.09 -10.78 1.58
CA ALA A 62 -12.58 -9.42 1.72
C ALA A 62 -11.44 -8.39 1.77
N PHE A 63 -10.33 -8.67 2.46
CA PHE A 63 -9.15 -7.80 2.44
C PHE A 63 -8.42 -7.83 1.09
N ASP A 64 -8.32 -9.00 0.48
CA ASP A 64 -7.63 -9.22 -0.81
C ASP A 64 -8.24 -8.43 -1.98
N HIS A 65 -9.52 -8.11 -1.90
CA HIS A 65 -10.28 -7.39 -2.93
C HIS A 65 -10.84 -6.05 -2.43
N GLY A 66 -10.36 -5.55 -1.28
CA GLY A 66 -10.67 -4.21 -0.78
C GLY A 66 -12.10 -4.02 -0.27
N LEU A 67 -12.84 -5.12 -0.05
CA LEU A 67 -14.15 -5.13 0.61
C LEU A 67 -14.03 -4.86 2.11
N ALA A 68 -12.93 -5.29 2.73
CA ALA A 68 -12.53 -4.86 4.06
C ALA A 68 -11.46 -3.77 3.94
N ARG A 69 -11.56 -2.73 4.78
CA ARG A 69 -10.63 -1.59 4.75
C ARG A 69 -9.33 -1.94 5.46
N SER A 70 -8.22 -1.77 4.76
CA SER A 70 -6.87 -1.69 5.32
C SER A 70 -6.48 -0.22 5.41
N GLU A 71 -6.09 0.22 6.60
CA GLU A 71 -5.57 1.55 6.85
C GLU A 71 -4.05 1.50 6.76
N GLU A 72 -3.47 2.45 6.04
CA GLU A 72 -2.04 2.49 5.77
C GLU A 72 -1.38 3.55 6.66
N PRO A 73 -0.62 3.12 7.69
CA PRO A 73 0.21 4.00 8.50
C PRO A 73 1.12 4.92 7.68
N PRO A 74 1.32 6.19 8.10
CA PRO A 74 2.32 7.05 7.49
C PRO A 74 3.74 6.52 7.77
N ILE A 75 3.99 5.91 8.92
CA ILE A 75 5.26 5.26 9.27
C ILE A 75 5.33 3.84 8.66
N PRO A 76 6.50 3.37 8.16
CA PRO A 76 6.64 2.01 7.71
C PRO A 76 6.47 0.99 8.84
N VAL A 77 5.81 -0.13 8.55
CA VAL A 77 5.49 -1.17 9.53
C VAL A 77 5.98 -2.54 9.05
N VAL A 78 6.78 -3.20 9.88
CA VAL A 78 7.18 -4.60 9.72
C VAL A 78 6.41 -5.44 10.73
N SER A 79 5.59 -6.38 10.25
CA SER A 79 4.88 -7.30 11.12
C SER A 79 5.72 -8.54 11.37
N VAL A 80 5.84 -8.93 12.64
CA VAL A 80 6.32 -10.24 13.07
C VAL A 80 5.11 -11.02 13.58
N GLY A 81 4.85 -12.20 13.04
CA GLY A 81 3.72 -13.01 13.49
C GLY A 81 3.91 -14.49 13.20
N ASN A 82 2.86 -15.27 13.45
CA ASN A 82 2.83 -16.69 13.12
C ASN A 82 1.43 -17.10 12.64
N ILE A 83 1.29 -18.34 12.19
CA ILE A 83 -0.01 -18.89 11.75
C ILE A 83 -0.56 -19.97 12.70
N THR A 84 0.07 -20.20 13.86
CA THR A 84 -0.32 -21.24 14.84
C THR A 84 -0.64 -20.66 16.23
N LEU A 85 -1.36 -21.41 17.05
CA LEU A 85 -1.41 -21.18 18.50
C LEU A 85 -0.20 -21.84 19.17
N GLY A 86 0.42 -21.12 20.11
CA GLY A 86 1.60 -21.58 20.83
C GLY A 86 2.80 -20.65 20.70
N GLY A 87 3.88 -20.99 21.41
CA GLY A 87 5.11 -20.20 21.45
C GLY A 87 6.02 -20.47 20.26
N THR A 88 6.04 -19.54 19.30
CA THR A 88 6.86 -19.54 18.07
C THR A 88 8.10 -18.63 18.18
N ASN A 89 8.60 -18.36 19.39
CA ASN A 89 9.76 -17.49 19.64
C ASN A 89 9.61 -16.06 19.08
N LYS A 90 8.39 -15.51 19.04
CA LYS A 90 8.12 -14.14 18.53
C LYS A 90 8.83 -13.05 19.31
N THR A 91 8.67 -13.02 20.64
CA THR A 91 9.25 -11.98 21.50
C THR A 91 10.77 -11.85 21.33
N PRO A 92 11.59 -12.93 21.40
CA PRO A 92 13.03 -12.80 21.18
C PRO A 92 13.39 -12.48 19.72
N PHE A 93 12.55 -12.85 18.74
CA PHE A 93 12.75 -12.45 17.34
C PHE A 93 12.50 -10.95 17.14
N VAL A 94 11.44 -10.39 17.75
CA VAL A 94 11.14 -8.96 17.75
C VAL A 94 12.28 -8.17 18.39
N GLU A 95 12.83 -8.67 19.51
CA GLU A 95 14.01 -8.09 20.14
C GLU A 95 15.20 -8.05 19.16
N MET A 96 15.56 -9.20 18.58
CA MET A 96 16.65 -9.31 17.61
C MET A 96 16.46 -8.35 16.42
N LEU A 97 15.26 -8.30 15.84
CA LEU A 97 14.95 -7.42 14.72
C LEU A 97 15.13 -5.93 15.09
N CYS A 98 14.66 -5.52 16.27
CA CYS A 98 14.86 -4.15 16.74
C CYS A 98 16.35 -3.82 16.92
N ARG A 99 17.15 -4.75 17.46
CA ARG A 99 18.61 -4.55 17.59
C ARG A 99 19.30 -4.44 16.23
N ILE A 100 18.92 -5.25 15.24
CA ILE A 100 19.44 -5.16 13.87
C ILE A 100 19.15 -3.77 13.29
N LEU A 101 17.94 -3.25 13.49
CA LEU A 101 17.54 -1.92 13.02
C LEU A 101 18.27 -0.79 13.75
N GLN A 102 18.38 -0.86 15.07
CA GLN A 102 19.15 0.10 15.87
C GLN A 102 20.63 0.12 15.46
N SER A 103 21.22 -1.05 15.16
CA SER A 103 22.61 -1.14 14.69
C SER A 103 22.83 -0.47 13.33
N ALA A 104 21.77 -0.36 12.52
CA ALA A 104 21.76 0.36 11.26
C ALA A 104 21.48 1.87 11.43
N GLY A 105 21.32 2.36 12.67
CA GLY A 105 21.00 3.75 12.97
C GLY A 105 19.55 4.14 12.70
N VAL A 106 18.64 3.16 12.59
CA VAL A 106 17.20 3.39 12.48
C VAL A 106 16.59 3.40 13.87
N SER A 107 15.66 4.31 14.14
CA SER A 107 14.91 4.37 15.39
C SER A 107 13.61 3.55 15.31
N PRO A 108 13.55 2.30 15.82
CA PRO A 108 12.32 1.51 15.81
C PRO A 108 11.38 1.87 16.96
N GLY A 109 10.09 1.63 16.77
CA GLY A 109 9.10 1.52 17.82
C GLY A 109 8.39 0.17 17.75
N ILE A 110 7.85 -0.32 18.86
CA ILE A 110 7.12 -1.60 18.91
C ILE A 110 5.65 -1.34 19.18
N ILE A 111 4.77 -2.06 18.46
CA ILE A 111 3.35 -2.14 18.82
C ILE A 111 2.99 -3.57 19.21
N SER A 112 2.33 -3.73 20.35
CA SER A 112 1.88 -5.02 20.86
C SER A 112 0.45 -4.94 21.38
N ARG A 113 -0.25 -6.08 21.37
CA ARG A 113 -1.63 -6.18 21.87
C ARG A 113 -1.73 -6.17 23.40
N GLY A 114 -0.63 -6.50 24.09
CA GLY A 114 -0.60 -6.62 25.55
C GLY A 114 -1.45 -7.77 26.07
N TYR A 115 -1.15 -9.00 25.62
CA TYR A 115 -1.92 -10.17 26.08
C TYR A 115 -1.85 -10.31 27.60
N GLY A 116 -3.00 -10.50 28.24
CA GLY A 116 -3.11 -10.54 29.71
C GLY A 116 -3.08 -9.18 30.41
N GLY A 117 -2.94 -8.08 29.67
CA GLY A 117 -3.13 -6.71 30.12
C GLY A 117 -4.60 -6.24 30.03
N ARG A 118 -4.90 -5.12 30.68
CA ARG A 118 -6.26 -4.54 30.75
C ARG A 118 -6.43 -3.25 29.94
N THR A 119 -5.34 -2.69 29.41
CA THR A 119 -5.41 -1.40 28.72
C THR A 119 -6.34 -1.43 27.51
N VAL A 120 -7.07 -0.34 27.32
CA VAL A 120 -7.96 -0.11 26.18
C VAL A 120 -7.38 0.98 25.28
N ASP A 121 -6.96 2.09 25.89
CA ASP A 121 -6.25 3.16 25.20
C ASP A 121 -4.74 2.87 25.12
N PRO A 122 -4.04 3.46 24.14
CA PRO A 122 -2.59 3.28 24.00
C PRO A 122 -1.83 3.73 25.25
N VAL A 123 -0.99 2.83 25.76
CA VAL A 123 0.02 3.13 26.78
C VAL A 123 1.38 2.93 26.13
N VAL A 124 2.24 3.94 26.20
CA VAL A 124 3.63 3.83 25.72
C VAL A 124 4.53 3.64 26.91
N ILE A 125 5.31 2.56 26.89
CA ILE A 125 6.33 2.24 27.89
C ILE A 125 7.72 2.27 27.25
N THR A 126 8.70 2.73 28.02
CA THR A 126 10.15 2.64 27.73
C THR A 126 10.85 2.04 28.95
N ALA A 127 12.10 1.61 28.80
CA ALA A 127 12.91 1.16 29.94
C ALA A 127 12.90 2.20 31.09
N ASP A 128 13.10 3.48 30.75
CA ASP A 128 13.15 4.58 31.73
C ASP A 128 11.77 4.85 32.35
N SER A 129 10.68 4.78 31.59
CA SER A 129 9.34 5.07 32.12
C SER A 129 8.83 3.99 33.08
N MET A 130 9.48 2.83 33.10
CA MET A 130 9.17 1.75 34.04
C MET A 130 9.79 1.99 35.42
N GLU A 131 10.79 2.88 35.52
CA GLU A 131 11.42 3.22 36.79
C GLU A 131 10.48 4.07 37.66
N GLY A 132 10.10 3.56 38.83
CA GLY A 132 9.22 4.24 39.79
C GLY A 132 7.73 3.88 39.69
N GLU A 133 7.32 3.11 38.69
CA GLU A 133 5.98 2.50 38.61
C GLU A 133 5.92 1.20 39.44
N SER A 134 4.76 0.88 40.00
CA SER A 134 4.54 -0.44 40.62
C SER A 134 4.52 -1.52 39.54
N PRO A 135 5.43 -2.52 39.54
CA PRO A 135 5.54 -3.42 38.40
C PRO A 135 4.34 -4.38 38.30
N ASP A 136 3.68 -4.73 39.41
CA ASP A 136 2.38 -5.41 39.39
C ASP A 136 1.32 -4.60 38.63
N ARG A 137 1.17 -3.32 38.98
CA ARG A 137 0.18 -2.44 38.34
C ARG A 137 0.47 -2.29 36.85
N LEU A 138 1.73 -2.15 36.50
CA LEU A 138 2.15 -2.01 35.10
C LEU A 138 1.88 -3.32 34.32
N ARG A 139 2.19 -4.49 34.90
CA ARG A 139 1.89 -5.80 34.30
C ARG A 139 0.39 -6.10 34.22
N ASP A 140 -0.44 -5.59 35.13
CA ASP A 140 -1.91 -5.58 35.01
C ASP A 140 -2.37 -4.75 33.82
N LEU A 141 -1.71 -3.63 33.58
CA LEU A 141 -2.09 -2.67 32.55
C LEU A 141 -1.69 -3.17 31.15
N VAL A 142 -0.41 -3.49 30.95
CA VAL A 142 0.18 -3.76 29.63
C VAL A 142 0.44 -5.24 29.34
N GLY A 143 0.52 -6.10 30.35
CA GLY A 143 0.91 -7.51 30.19
C GLY A 143 2.42 -7.76 30.34
N ASP A 144 2.83 -9.02 30.29
CA ASP A 144 4.20 -9.46 30.56
C ASP A 144 5.15 -9.31 29.35
N GLU A 145 4.70 -9.66 28.15
CA GLU A 145 5.53 -9.57 26.93
C GLU A 145 5.97 -8.15 26.57
N PRO A 146 5.12 -7.10 26.61
CA PRO A 146 5.57 -5.74 26.36
C PRO A 146 6.59 -5.23 27.38
N LEU A 147 6.46 -5.63 28.66
CA LEU A 147 7.42 -5.26 29.70
C LEU A 147 8.78 -5.89 29.48
N LEU A 148 8.79 -7.17 29.10
CA LEU A 148 10.03 -7.85 28.72
C LEU A 148 10.71 -7.13 27.56
N LEU A 149 9.97 -6.77 26.50
CA LEU A 149 10.52 -6.06 25.35
C LEU A 149 11.07 -4.68 25.72
N ALA A 150 10.32 -3.89 26.50
CA ALA A 150 10.74 -2.57 26.94
C ALA A 150 12.00 -2.62 27.82
N SER A 151 12.08 -3.60 28.73
CA SER A 151 13.28 -3.81 29.55
C SER A 151 14.50 -4.25 28.74
N ARG A 152 14.29 -5.04 27.68
CA ARG A 152 15.37 -5.55 26.83
C ARG A 152 15.90 -4.52 25.84
N LEU A 153 15.08 -3.55 25.44
CA LEU A 153 15.40 -2.60 24.38
C LEU A 153 15.38 -1.15 24.90
N PRO A 154 16.44 -0.71 25.61
CA PRO A 154 16.60 0.69 25.98
C PRO A 154 16.46 1.61 24.76
N GLY A 155 15.72 2.70 24.93
CA GLY A 155 15.45 3.68 23.87
C GLY A 155 14.38 3.27 22.84
N VAL A 156 13.83 2.05 22.90
CA VAL A 156 12.74 1.62 22.00
C VAL A 156 11.40 1.75 22.70
N PRO A 157 10.51 2.67 22.26
CA PRO A 157 9.17 2.79 22.83
C PRO A 157 8.29 1.61 22.41
N VAL A 158 7.57 1.04 23.38
CA VAL A 158 6.58 -0.02 23.17
C VAL A 158 5.18 0.54 23.43
N ALA A 159 4.37 0.68 22.39
CA ALA A 159 2.97 1.06 22.52
C ALA A 159 2.08 -0.18 22.63
N VAL A 160 1.15 -0.13 23.58
CA VAL A 160 0.28 -1.26 23.92
C VAL A 160 -1.17 -0.82 23.95
N SER A 161 -1.98 -1.40 23.05
CA SER A 161 -3.44 -1.36 23.15
C SER A 161 -4.11 -2.51 22.40
N LYS A 162 -5.44 -2.59 22.53
CA LYS A 162 -6.25 -3.49 21.71
C LYS A 162 -6.37 -3.02 20.26
N ASP A 163 -6.15 -1.73 19.99
CA ASP A 163 -6.27 -1.12 18.67
C ASP A 163 -4.91 -0.61 18.18
N ARG A 164 -4.23 -1.47 17.42
CA ARG A 164 -2.89 -1.20 16.86
C ARG A 164 -2.81 0.07 16.02
N LEU A 165 -3.91 0.52 15.41
CA LEU A 165 -3.89 1.75 14.63
C LEU A 165 -3.73 2.97 15.55
N ARG A 166 -4.31 2.94 16.75
CA ARG A 166 -4.08 3.98 17.76
C ARG A 166 -2.66 3.93 18.30
N ASP A 167 -2.07 2.75 18.43
CA ASP A 167 -0.66 2.61 18.82
C ASP A 167 0.25 3.26 17.76
N VAL A 168 -0.05 3.05 16.47
CA VAL A 168 0.64 3.72 15.36
C VAL A 168 0.51 5.24 15.47
N ASP A 169 -0.68 5.77 15.76
CA ASP A 169 -0.91 7.22 15.87
C ASP A 169 -0.03 7.82 16.99
N VAL A 170 -0.03 7.22 18.19
CA VAL A 170 0.77 7.72 19.33
C VAL A 170 2.27 7.57 19.09
N LEU A 171 2.71 6.50 18.43
CA LEU A 171 4.11 6.36 18.03
C LEU A 171 4.49 7.33 16.90
N SER A 172 3.55 7.76 16.06
CA SER A 172 3.81 8.72 14.98
C SER A 172 4.10 10.14 15.44
N GLU A 173 3.79 10.45 16.70
CA GLU A 173 4.15 11.71 17.36
C GLU A 173 5.57 11.70 17.94
N ARG A 174 6.28 10.58 17.85
CA ARG A 174 7.65 10.40 18.34
C ARG A 174 8.64 10.30 17.18
N ASP A 175 9.92 10.41 17.49
CA ASP A 175 11.02 10.28 16.52
C ASP A 175 11.29 8.80 16.21
N ILE A 176 10.33 8.16 15.53
CA ILE A 176 10.37 6.75 15.13
C ILE A 176 10.30 6.70 13.61
N GLU A 177 11.21 5.93 13.02
CA GLU A 177 11.31 5.78 11.58
C GLU A 177 10.66 4.51 11.07
N LEU A 178 10.49 3.49 11.93
CA LEU A 178 9.88 2.21 11.59
C LEU A 178 9.19 1.57 12.79
N ILE A 179 8.04 0.93 12.56
CA ILE A 179 7.32 0.18 13.59
C ILE A 179 7.51 -1.32 13.38
N VAL A 180 7.87 -2.03 14.44
CA VAL A 180 7.83 -3.50 14.51
C VAL A 180 6.56 -3.92 15.24
N ALA A 181 5.65 -4.58 14.51
CA ALA A 181 4.37 -5.00 15.03
C ALA A 181 4.42 -6.47 15.47
N ASP A 182 4.43 -6.70 16.78
CA ASP A 182 4.47 -8.02 17.39
C ASP A 182 3.11 -8.72 17.30
N ASP A 183 3.03 -9.96 16.82
CA ASP A 183 1.84 -10.78 16.56
C ASP A 183 0.79 -10.12 15.63
N ALA A 184 1.25 -9.47 14.55
CA ALA A 184 0.40 -8.65 13.68
C ALA A 184 0.03 -9.27 12.33
N PHE A 185 0.46 -10.50 12.02
CA PHE A 185 0.23 -11.11 10.71
C PHE A 185 -1.27 -11.28 10.37
N GLN A 186 -2.09 -11.64 11.35
CA GLN A 186 -3.55 -11.68 11.17
C GLN A 186 -4.20 -10.29 11.10
N HIS A 187 -3.53 -9.22 11.53
CA HIS A 187 -4.08 -7.88 11.70
C HIS A 187 -4.08 -7.08 10.39
N ARG A 188 -4.79 -7.58 9.39
CA ARG A 188 -4.88 -7.00 8.04
C ARG A 188 -5.59 -5.64 7.93
N ARG A 189 -6.17 -5.14 9.02
CA ARG A 189 -6.71 -3.77 9.09
C ARG A 189 -5.62 -2.71 9.05
N MET A 190 -4.38 -3.08 9.39
CA MET A 190 -3.20 -2.23 9.30
C MET A 190 -2.36 -2.68 8.12
N GLY A 191 -2.04 -1.76 7.22
CA GLY A 191 -1.11 -1.95 6.12
C GLY A 191 0.31 -2.15 6.66
N ARG A 192 1.04 -3.11 6.09
CA ARG A 192 2.43 -3.42 6.43
C ARG A 192 3.31 -3.32 5.19
N ASP A 193 4.55 -2.91 5.40
CA ASP A 193 5.58 -2.82 4.37
C ASP A 193 6.31 -4.15 4.22
N ALA A 194 6.45 -4.93 5.31
CA ALA A 194 6.93 -6.31 5.25
C ALA A 194 6.21 -7.20 6.28
N ASP A 195 6.06 -8.48 5.92
CA ASP A 195 5.52 -9.52 6.78
C ASP A 195 6.56 -10.62 7.01
N ILE A 196 7.00 -10.76 8.25
CA ILE A 196 7.86 -11.85 8.70
C ILE A 196 6.98 -12.85 9.47
N VAL A 197 6.98 -14.10 9.01
CA VAL A 197 6.18 -15.17 9.62
C VAL A 197 7.06 -16.23 10.23
N LEU A 198 6.90 -16.46 11.52
CA LEU A 198 7.61 -17.50 12.27
C LEU A 198 6.84 -18.81 12.21
N VAL A 199 7.56 -19.89 11.89
CA VAL A 199 7.05 -21.27 11.87
C VAL A 199 7.87 -22.09 12.86
N ASP A 200 7.20 -22.77 13.79
CA ASP A 200 7.88 -23.65 14.77
C ASP A 200 8.24 -24.98 14.11
N ALA A 201 9.53 -25.30 13.98
CA ALA A 201 9.99 -26.55 13.37
C ALA A 201 9.49 -27.80 14.13
N CYS A 202 9.26 -27.69 15.44
CA CYS A 202 8.82 -28.81 16.28
C CYS A 202 7.34 -29.15 16.08
N CYS A 203 6.51 -28.18 15.69
CA CYS A 203 5.09 -28.39 15.46
C CYS A 203 4.56 -27.34 14.46
N PRO A 204 4.93 -27.47 13.15
CA PRO A 204 4.72 -26.41 12.18
C PRO A 204 3.24 -26.16 11.89
N PHE A 205 2.46 -27.23 11.67
CA PHE A 205 1.02 -27.14 11.31
C PHE A 205 0.10 -28.00 12.19
N GLY A 206 0.64 -28.69 13.19
CA GLY A 206 -0.11 -29.60 14.07
C GLY A 206 -0.86 -30.67 13.29
N ASN A 207 -2.16 -30.83 13.56
CA ASN A 207 -3.02 -31.74 12.79
C ASN A 207 -3.55 -31.16 11.46
N GLY A 208 -3.09 -29.97 11.04
CA GLY A 208 -3.48 -29.32 9.78
C GLY A 208 -4.83 -28.58 9.82
N TRP A 209 -5.48 -28.47 10.98
CA TRP A 209 -6.78 -27.80 11.11
C TRP A 209 -6.70 -26.43 11.79
N ILE A 210 -7.62 -25.56 11.40
CA ILE A 210 -7.83 -24.25 12.02
C ILE A 210 -8.56 -24.43 13.35
N VAL A 211 -8.20 -23.60 14.33
CA VAL A 211 -8.84 -23.51 15.65
C VAL A 211 -10.36 -23.37 15.49
N PRO A 212 -11.19 -24.15 16.22
CA PRO A 212 -10.84 -25.02 17.35
C PRO A 212 -10.46 -26.46 16.97
N ALA A 213 -10.47 -26.85 15.70
CA ALA A 213 -10.18 -28.23 15.29
C ALA A 213 -8.69 -28.59 15.27
N GLY A 214 -7.82 -27.58 15.32
CA GLY A 214 -6.36 -27.75 15.38
C GLY A 214 -5.69 -26.49 15.94
N ILE A 215 -4.38 -26.35 15.71
CA ILE A 215 -3.61 -25.20 16.19
C ILE A 215 -3.51 -24.05 15.19
N LEU A 216 -3.92 -24.21 13.93
CA LEU A 216 -3.76 -23.15 12.93
C LEU A 216 -4.72 -21.98 13.20
N ARG A 217 -4.19 -20.76 13.11
CA ARG A 217 -4.98 -19.52 13.07
C ARG A 217 -5.51 -19.25 11.64
N GLU A 218 -4.70 -19.62 10.64
CA GLU A 218 -4.99 -19.47 9.20
C GLU A 218 -4.41 -20.67 8.43
N SER A 219 -4.93 -20.96 7.24
CA SER A 219 -4.38 -22.00 6.33
C SER A 219 -2.96 -21.63 5.88
N PRO A 220 -2.02 -22.58 5.69
CA PRO A 220 -0.66 -22.29 5.21
C PRO A 220 -0.60 -21.49 3.89
N ASP A 221 -1.65 -21.52 3.06
CA ASP A 221 -1.76 -20.71 1.84
C ASP A 221 -1.52 -19.21 2.05
N VAL A 222 -1.82 -18.70 3.25
CA VAL A 222 -1.61 -17.28 3.57
C VAL A 222 -0.14 -16.89 3.66
N LEU A 223 0.77 -17.86 3.78
CA LEU A 223 2.21 -17.63 3.77
C LEU A 223 2.69 -17.01 2.46
N SER A 224 1.94 -17.17 1.37
CA SER A 224 2.20 -16.47 0.10
C SER A 224 2.27 -14.93 0.23
N ARG A 225 1.71 -14.36 1.30
CA ARG A 225 1.80 -12.93 1.65
C ARG A 225 3.10 -12.55 2.36
N ALA A 226 3.84 -13.52 2.90
CA ALA A 226 5.03 -13.27 3.70
C ALA A 226 6.17 -12.74 2.81
N SER A 227 6.82 -11.71 3.32
CA SER A 227 8.11 -11.21 2.82
C SER A 227 9.22 -12.20 3.16
N ALA A 228 9.18 -12.75 4.36
CA ALA A 228 10.10 -13.78 4.83
C ALA A 228 9.37 -14.78 5.73
N VAL A 229 9.76 -16.06 5.66
CA VAL A 229 9.35 -17.09 6.62
C VAL A 229 10.58 -17.56 7.36
N VAL A 230 10.52 -17.51 8.69
CA VAL A 230 11.62 -17.92 9.56
C VAL A 230 11.19 -19.19 10.30
N ILE A 231 11.90 -20.28 10.02
CA ILE A 231 11.76 -21.56 10.72
C ILE A 231 12.52 -21.44 12.04
N THR A 232 11.77 -21.43 13.13
CA THR A 232 12.27 -21.31 14.50
C THR A 232 12.50 -22.69 15.11
N LYS A 233 13.45 -22.78 16.06
CA LYS A 233 13.79 -24.03 16.77
C LYS A 233 14.30 -25.11 15.82
N SER A 234 14.98 -24.72 14.75
CA SER A 234 15.53 -25.64 13.76
C SER A 234 16.54 -26.62 14.37
N GLU A 235 17.21 -26.21 15.46
CA GLU A 235 18.16 -27.03 16.23
C GLU A 235 17.50 -28.14 17.05
N GLN A 236 16.17 -28.13 17.22
CA GLN A 236 15.43 -29.09 18.06
C GLN A 236 14.77 -30.22 17.26
N VAL A 237 15.01 -30.29 15.94
CA VAL A 237 14.47 -31.30 15.03
C VAL A 237 15.58 -31.96 14.21
N SER A 238 15.32 -33.16 13.68
CA SER A 238 16.27 -33.83 12.78
C SER A 238 16.38 -33.10 11.44
N ALA A 239 17.52 -33.24 10.76
CA ALA A 239 17.73 -32.70 9.42
C ALA A 239 16.66 -33.17 8.42
N GLU A 240 16.26 -34.44 8.48
CA GLU A 240 15.21 -35.01 7.61
C GLU A 240 13.84 -34.34 7.83
N SER A 241 13.45 -34.08 9.08
CA SER A 241 12.20 -33.38 9.39
C SER A 241 12.25 -31.92 8.91
N LEU A 242 13.41 -31.29 9.02
CA LEU A 242 13.62 -29.92 8.57
C LEU A 242 13.52 -29.81 7.04
N GLU A 243 14.12 -30.73 6.30
CA GLU A 243 14.02 -30.81 4.84
C GLU A 243 12.57 -30.99 4.38
N LYS A 244 11.81 -31.90 5.01
CA LYS A 244 10.37 -32.08 4.72
C LYS A 244 9.57 -30.81 4.96
N LEU A 245 9.88 -30.07 6.03
CA LEU A 245 9.23 -28.79 6.31
C LEU A 245 9.56 -27.73 5.26
N VAL A 246 10.82 -27.66 4.80
CA VAL A 246 11.23 -26.76 3.71
C VAL A 246 10.48 -27.11 2.43
N ASP A 247 10.39 -28.39 2.06
CA ASP A 247 9.64 -28.84 0.88
C ASP A 247 8.14 -28.53 0.97
N GLU A 248 7.57 -28.57 2.18
CA GLU A 248 6.19 -28.14 2.40
C GLU A 248 6.01 -26.63 2.27
N LEU A 249 6.91 -25.84 2.87
CA LEU A 249 6.85 -24.37 2.83
C LEU A 249 7.12 -23.81 1.43
N THR A 250 7.96 -24.46 0.63
CA THR A 250 8.28 -24.02 -0.74
C THR A 250 7.10 -24.10 -1.71
N ARG A 251 6.02 -24.83 -1.35
CA ARG A 251 4.75 -24.79 -2.08
C ARG A 251 4.00 -23.47 -1.93
N HIS A 252 4.30 -22.71 -0.88
CA HIS A 252 3.61 -21.47 -0.54
C HIS A 252 4.49 -20.23 -0.69
N VAL A 253 5.79 -20.36 -0.45
CA VAL A 253 6.75 -19.25 -0.43
C VAL A 253 8.04 -19.65 -1.16
N PRO A 254 8.62 -18.77 -2.00
CA PRO A 254 9.92 -19.01 -2.61
C PRO A 254 11.03 -19.39 -1.60
N ARG A 255 11.92 -20.32 -1.98
CA ARG A 255 12.97 -20.87 -1.09
C ARG A 255 13.96 -19.82 -0.59
N ASP A 256 14.23 -18.79 -1.39
CA ASP A 256 15.08 -17.64 -1.07
C ASP A 256 14.51 -16.76 0.06
N ARG A 257 13.23 -16.92 0.39
CA ARG A 257 12.57 -16.23 1.52
C ARG A 257 12.44 -17.10 2.77
N LEU A 258 13.01 -18.31 2.77
CA LEU A 258 13.01 -19.20 3.92
C LEU A 258 14.32 -19.05 4.69
N PHE A 259 14.20 -18.75 5.98
CA PHE A 259 15.32 -18.57 6.91
C PHE A 259 15.20 -19.51 8.09
N PHE A 260 16.31 -19.73 8.78
CA PHE A 260 16.37 -20.54 9.98
C PHE A 260 16.84 -19.68 11.14
N SER A 261 16.25 -19.91 12.31
CA SER A 261 16.64 -19.25 13.53
C SER A 261 16.68 -20.25 14.68
N ARG A 262 17.68 -20.04 15.53
CA ARG A 262 17.91 -20.82 16.73
C ARG A 262 17.94 -19.91 17.95
N ILE A 263 17.61 -20.47 19.10
CA ILE A 263 17.82 -19.79 20.37
C ILE A 263 19.29 -19.96 20.75
N SER A 264 19.96 -18.86 21.12
CA SER A 264 21.27 -18.90 21.77
C SER A 264 21.12 -18.48 23.21
N LEU A 265 21.68 -19.27 24.13
CA LEU A 265 21.87 -18.87 25.51
C LEU A 265 23.15 -18.04 25.61
N HIS A 266 23.04 -16.79 26.06
CA HIS A 266 24.20 -15.93 26.23
C HIS A 266 24.80 -16.07 27.62
N GLU A 267 23.95 -16.00 28.63
CA GLU A 267 24.36 -16.00 30.02
C GLU A 267 23.23 -16.49 30.92
N TRP A 268 23.60 -16.85 32.15
CA TRP A 268 22.67 -17.14 33.22
C TRP A 268 22.56 -15.90 34.09
N ARG A 269 21.34 -15.44 34.39
CA ARG A 269 21.12 -14.31 35.29
C ARG A 269 20.50 -14.79 36.59
N LEU A 270 20.87 -14.10 37.67
CA LEU A 270 20.32 -14.32 38.99
C LEU A 270 19.16 -13.35 39.22
N TRP A 271 18.03 -13.89 39.66
CA TRP A 271 16.85 -13.11 40.01
C TRP A 271 16.39 -13.43 41.44
N ASN A 272 16.15 -12.37 42.23
CA ASN A 272 15.57 -12.45 43.57
C ASN A 272 14.88 -11.12 43.93
N GLY A 273 13.60 -11.00 43.54
CA GLY A 273 12.83 -9.75 43.63
C GLY A 273 13.31 -8.64 42.67
N GLY A 274 14.34 -8.92 41.88
CA GLY A 274 15.04 -8.02 40.97
C GLY A 274 16.30 -8.70 40.41
N TRP A 275 16.85 -8.16 39.33
CA TRP A 275 18.07 -8.69 38.72
C TRP A 275 19.29 -8.44 39.63
N ARG A 276 20.03 -9.50 39.98
CA ARG A 276 21.22 -9.44 40.87
C ARG A 276 22.55 -9.47 40.13
N GLY A 277 22.53 -9.82 38.84
CA GLY A 277 23.71 -9.92 37.99
C GLY A 277 23.77 -11.26 37.25
N THR A 278 24.95 -11.57 36.72
CA THR A 278 25.23 -12.79 35.97
C THR A 278 25.73 -13.89 36.92
N ALA A 279 25.23 -15.11 36.76
CA ALA A 279 25.69 -16.27 37.50
C ALA A 279 27.06 -16.74 36.97
N SER A 280 27.90 -17.29 37.85
CA SER A 280 29.27 -17.71 37.55
C SER A 280 29.39 -19.00 36.73
N GLY A 281 28.29 -19.59 36.29
CA GLY A 281 28.28 -20.79 35.44
C GLY A 281 26.90 -21.40 35.24
N ARG A 282 26.84 -22.45 34.41
CA ARG A 282 25.62 -23.25 34.22
C ARG A 282 25.35 -24.12 35.45
N PRO A 283 24.08 -24.34 35.84
CA PRO A 283 23.73 -25.30 36.88
C PRO A 283 23.91 -26.75 36.38
N GLU A 284 24.39 -27.65 37.23
CA GLU A 284 24.47 -29.09 36.91
C GLU A 284 23.09 -29.75 36.94
N SER A 285 22.28 -29.41 37.94
CA SER A 285 20.92 -29.92 38.09
C SER A 285 19.99 -28.85 38.67
N ALA A 286 18.69 -28.95 38.38
CA ALA A 286 17.71 -27.97 38.86
C ALA A 286 16.29 -28.52 38.94
N LEU A 287 15.46 -27.84 39.75
CA LEU A 287 14.02 -27.84 39.59
C LEU A 287 13.67 -26.76 38.56
N ILE A 288 12.83 -27.08 37.59
CA ILE A 288 12.40 -26.11 36.58
C ILE A 288 10.91 -25.81 36.70
N PHE A 289 10.52 -24.58 36.39
CA PHE A 289 9.12 -24.23 36.24
C PHE A 289 8.92 -23.21 35.12
N SER A 290 7.74 -23.25 34.48
CA SER A 290 7.43 -22.26 33.42
C SER A 290 5.92 -22.10 33.18
N ALA A 291 5.54 -20.90 32.78
CA ALA A 291 4.20 -20.47 32.37
C ALA A 291 4.22 -19.93 30.92
N ILE A 292 4.74 -20.74 30.00
CA ILE A 292 4.90 -20.39 28.58
C ILE A 292 4.09 -21.31 27.66
N GLY A 293 3.88 -20.88 26.40
CA GLY A 293 3.13 -21.66 25.41
C GLY A 293 3.78 -22.99 24.96
N SER A 294 5.08 -23.20 25.21
CA SER A 294 5.78 -24.46 24.89
C SER A 294 6.79 -24.88 25.97
N PRO A 295 6.33 -25.40 27.13
CA PRO A 295 7.21 -25.86 28.20
C PRO A 295 8.19 -26.96 27.76
N GLU A 296 7.77 -27.84 26.82
CA GLU A 296 8.63 -28.89 26.27
C GLU A 296 9.85 -28.35 25.52
N SER A 297 9.72 -27.22 24.84
CA SER A 297 10.86 -26.60 24.15
C SER A 297 11.85 -26.02 25.15
N PHE A 298 11.36 -25.41 26.23
CA PHE A 298 12.21 -24.94 27.32
C PHE A 298 12.95 -26.10 28.00
N ARG A 299 12.23 -27.18 28.33
CA ARG A 299 12.80 -28.41 28.87
C ARG A 299 13.91 -28.97 27.97
N ARG A 300 13.66 -29.10 26.67
CA ARG A 300 14.66 -29.59 25.70
C ARG A 300 15.88 -28.67 25.60
N SER A 301 15.68 -27.35 25.65
CA SER A 301 16.77 -26.39 25.60
C SER A 301 17.71 -26.55 26.80
N LEU A 302 17.15 -26.70 28.02
CA LEU A 302 17.93 -26.92 29.23
C LEU A 302 18.71 -28.26 29.21
N LEU A 303 18.08 -29.33 28.70
CA LEU A 303 18.76 -30.62 28.54
C LEU A 303 19.91 -30.55 27.53
N ALA A 304 19.74 -29.79 26.44
CA ALA A 304 20.79 -29.56 25.45
C ALA A 304 21.98 -28.79 26.03
N GLU A 305 21.72 -27.86 26.95
CA GLU A 305 22.75 -27.17 27.76
C GLU A 305 23.37 -28.07 28.84
N GLY A 306 22.91 -29.31 28.97
CA GLY A 306 23.42 -30.32 29.91
C GLY A 306 22.97 -30.12 31.35
N VAL A 307 21.84 -29.45 31.58
CA VAL A 307 21.22 -29.31 32.92
C VAL A 307 20.36 -30.54 33.21
N GLU A 308 20.65 -31.25 34.29
CA GLU A 308 19.81 -32.36 34.76
C GLU A 308 18.53 -31.82 35.43
N ILE A 309 17.37 -32.25 34.93
CA ILE A 309 16.07 -31.79 35.42
C ILE A 309 15.54 -32.78 36.46
N LEU A 310 15.68 -32.46 37.74
CA LEU A 310 15.24 -33.32 38.85
C LEU A 310 13.72 -33.29 39.03
N ARG A 311 13.09 -32.15 38.70
CA ARG A 311 11.64 -31.97 38.76
C ARG A 311 11.20 -30.83 37.86
N GLU A 312 9.99 -30.95 37.30
CA GLU A 312 9.40 -29.95 36.42
C GLU A 312 7.96 -29.61 36.87
N HIS A 313 7.68 -28.30 36.98
CA HIS A 313 6.33 -27.78 37.23
C HIS A 313 5.85 -26.94 36.06
N ARG A 314 4.70 -27.33 35.48
CA ARG A 314 4.12 -26.65 34.32
C ARG A 314 2.88 -25.86 34.70
N PHE A 315 2.88 -24.59 34.33
CA PHE A 315 1.76 -23.68 34.53
C PHE A 315 1.12 -23.32 33.18
N LYS A 316 -0.07 -22.72 33.23
CA LYS A 316 -0.74 -22.20 32.04
C LYS A 316 0.08 -21.04 31.46
N ASP A 317 0.08 -20.84 30.15
CA ASP A 317 0.71 -19.66 29.54
C ASP A 317 0.17 -18.35 30.17
N HIS A 318 1.07 -17.42 30.47
CA HIS A 318 0.80 -16.16 31.20
C HIS A 318 0.20 -16.34 32.62
N TYR A 319 0.43 -17.50 33.26
CA TYR A 319 -0.03 -17.73 34.63
C TYR A 319 0.61 -16.74 35.60
N ARG A 320 -0.22 -16.17 36.48
CA ARG A 320 0.26 -15.35 37.59
C ARG A 320 0.55 -16.22 38.79
N TYR A 321 1.81 -16.23 39.19
CA TYR A 321 2.26 -16.97 40.36
C TYR A 321 1.72 -16.30 41.62
N ARG A 322 1.17 -17.11 42.52
CA ARG A 322 0.82 -16.67 43.87
C ARG A 322 1.97 -16.97 44.82
N VAL A 323 2.00 -16.29 45.96
CA VAL A 323 3.00 -16.57 47.01
C VAL A 323 2.94 -18.03 47.45
N GLU A 324 1.74 -18.63 47.50
CA GLU A 324 1.57 -20.05 47.82
C GLU A 324 2.16 -20.98 46.75
N ASP A 325 2.07 -20.59 45.47
CA ASP A 325 2.67 -21.35 44.37
C ASP A 325 4.20 -21.35 44.51
N MET A 326 4.79 -20.19 44.83
CA MET A 326 6.25 -20.07 45.00
C MET A 326 6.75 -20.86 46.22
N ARG A 327 6.03 -20.81 47.35
CA ARG A 327 6.34 -21.63 48.53
C ARG A 327 6.25 -23.14 48.23
N ALA A 328 5.28 -23.54 47.40
CA ALA A 328 5.16 -24.94 46.96
C ALA A 328 6.33 -25.36 46.06
N LEU A 329 6.83 -24.47 45.19
CA LEU A 329 8.03 -24.71 44.39
C LEU A 329 9.27 -24.87 45.27
N GLU A 330 9.46 -24.02 46.29
CA GLU A 330 10.57 -24.13 47.25
C GLU A 330 10.53 -25.45 48.04
N ALA A 331 9.35 -25.84 48.53
CA ALA A 331 9.16 -27.13 49.19
C ALA A 331 9.47 -28.31 48.24
N SER A 332 9.07 -28.20 46.98
CA SER A 332 9.34 -29.22 45.96
C SER A 332 10.83 -29.31 45.60
N MET A 333 11.54 -28.17 45.57
CA MET A 333 12.99 -28.09 45.37
C MET A 333 13.74 -28.78 46.51
N ALA A 334 13.33 -28.52 47.76
CA ALA A 334 13.91 -29.17 48.93
C ALA A 334 13.67 -30.69 48.92
N GLU A 335 12.47 -31.13 48.54
CA GLU A 335 12.09 -32.56 48.48
C GLU A 335 12.88 -33.33 47.40
N CYS A 336 13.09 -32.74 46.22
CA CYS A 336 13.89 -33.39 45.17
C CYS A 336 15.40 -33.17 45.30
N GLY A 337 15.85 -32.43 46.33
CA GLY A 337 17.26 -32.13 46.55
C GLY A 337 17.89 -31.25 45.46
N ALA A 338 17.10 -30.47 44.74
CA ALA A 338 17.62 -29.60 43.69
C ALA A 338 18.42 -28.42 44.29
N PRO A 339 19.60 -28.09 43.73
CA PRO A 339 20.44 -27.02 44.27
C PRO A 339 19.88 -25.62 43.99
N CYS A 340 19.10 -25.48 42.91
CA CYS A 340 18.50 -24.22 42.46
C CYS A 340 17.18 -24.44 41.70
N MET A 341 16.47 -23.33 41.48
CA MET A 341 15.32 -23.25 40.58
C MET A 341 15.70 -22.53 39.29
N ILE A 342 15.12 -22.98 38.16
CA ILE A 342 15.24 -22.32 36.86
C ILE A 342 13.84 -22.00 36.31
N CYS A 343 13.65 -20.79 35.82
CA CYS A 343 12.45 -20.39 35.07
C CYS A 343 12.81 -19.62 33.80
N THR A 344 11.82 -19.30 32.96
CA THR A 344 12.03 -18.41 31.81
C THR A 344 12.01 -16.95 32.25
N GLU A 345 12.54 -16.06 31.41
CA GLU A 345 12.48 -14.62 31.69
C GLU A 345 11.05 -14.07 31.71
N LYS A 346 10.15 -14.65 30.91
CA LYS A 346 8.74 -14.26 30.91
C LYS A 346 8.08 -14.56 32.26
N ASP A 347 8.53 -15.61 32.96
CA ASP A 347 7.99 -15.99 34.26
C ASP A 347 8.34 -14.95 35.34
N VAL A 348 9.49 -14.30 35.24
CA VAL A 348 9.95 -13.24 36.17
C VAL A 348 8.92 -12.11 36.28
N TYR A 349 8.34 -11.67 35.16
CA TYR A 349 7.32 -10.61 35.13
C TYR A 349 5.95 -11.06 35.67
N ASN A 350 5.79 -12.33 36.00
CA ASN A 350 4.57 -12.90 36.56
C ASN A 350 4.73 -13.33 38.02
N MET A 351 5.92 -13.14 38.62
CA MET A 351 6.18 -13.49 40.01
C MET A 351 5.58 -12.45 40.98
N PRO A 352 5.12 -12.90 42.16
CA PRO A 352 4.59 -11.99 43.18
C PRO A 352 5.71 -11.13 43.79
N HIS A 353 5.49 -9.82 43.91
CA HIS A 353 6.49 -8.90 44.48
C HIS A 353 6.67 -9.00 46.00
N ASP A 354 5.65 -9.45 46.71
CA ASP A 354 5.68 -9.64 48.17
C ASP A 354 6.34 -10.97 48.59
N TRP A 355 6.78 -11.77 47.62
CA TRP A 355 7.54 -12.99 47.87
C TRP A 355 9.05 -12.73 47.79
N ASN A 356 9.74 -13.08 48.86
CA ASN A 356 11.20 -13.13 48.89
C ASN A 356 11.65 -14.58 48.68
N ALA A 357 12.45 -14.81 47.64
CA ALA A 357 12.97 -16.13 47.36
C ALA A 357 14.02 -16.52 48.41
N SER A 358 13.91 -17.74 48.94
CA SER A 358 14.89 -18.30 49.87
C SER A 358 16.27 -18.51 49.23
N ARG A 359 16.31 -18.61 47.90
CA ARG A 359 17.52 -18.71 47.06
C ARG A 359 17.31 -17.95 45.76
N ASP A 360 18.41 -17.51 45.16
CA ASP A 360 18.36 -16.89 43.83
C ASP A 360 17.86 -17.89 42.78
N ILE A 361 16.99 -17.42 41.90
CA ILE A 361 16.49 -18.17 40.75
C ILE A 361 17.43 -17.92 39.59
N LEU A 362 17.82 -18.99 38.90
CA LEU A 362 18.57 -18.88 37.66
C LEU A 362 17.61 -18.68 36.49
N VAL A 363 17.88 -17.67 35.68
CA VAL A 363 17.08 -17.34 34.51
C VAL A 363 18.00 -17.35 33.28
N PRO A 364 17.76 -18.21 32.27
CA PRO A 364 18.55 -18.23 31.06
C PRO A 364 18.26 -16.98 30.24
N PHE A 365 19.27 -16.16 29.99
CA PHE A 365 19.18 -14.96 29.17
C PHE A 365 19.41 -15.34 27.71
N ILE A 366 18.32 -15.38 26.95
CA ILE A 366 18.36 -15.88 25.57
C ILE A 366 18.27 -14.75 24.53
N SER A 367 18.72 -15.06 23.32
CA SER A 367 18.46 -14.28 22.10
C SER A 367 18.13 -15.20 20.93
N THR A 368 17.60 -14.60 19.87
CA THR A 368 17.46 -15.28 18.58
C THR A 368 18.68 -14.99 17.72
N VAL A 369 19.22 -16.04 17.10
CA VAL A 369 20.30 -15.95 16.11
C VAL A 369 19.76 -16.50 14.79
N LEU A 370 19.99 -15.76 13.70
CA LEU A 370 19.72 -16.20 12.34
C LEU A 370 20.95 -16.93 11.79
N ASP A 371 20.73 -18.05 11.10
CA ASP A 371 21.84 -18.81 10.49
C ASP A 371 22.49 -18.05 9.32
N ASP A 372 21.73 -17.20 8.63
CA ASP A 372 22.18 -16.35 7.53
C ASP A 372 21.52 -14.97 7.65
N GLU A 373 22.10 -14.14 8.51
CA GLU A 373 21.61 -12.79 8.81
C GLU A 373 21.80 -11.83 7.62
N GLU A 374 22.87 -11.98 6.84
CA GLU A 374 23.18 -11.09 5.70
C GLU A 374 22.15 -11.25 4.57
N ARG A 375 21.79 -12.49 4.23
CA ARG A 375 20.70 -12.76 3.28
C ARG A 375 19.35 -12.31 3.84
N PHE A 376 19.12 -12.44 5.15
CA PHE A 376 17.89 -11.96 5.78
C PHE A 376 17.76 -10.43 5.66
N ARG A 377 18.83 -9.68 5.96
CA ARG A 377 18.90 -8.23 5.78
C ARG A 377 18.64 -7.83 4.34
N SER A 378 19.24 -8.53 3.37
CA SER A 378 19.01 -8.29 1.93
C SER A 378 17.54 -8.53 1.54
N CYS A 379 16.95 -9.63 1.99
CA CYS A 379 15.54 -9.95 1.74
C CYS A 379 14.58 -8.94 2.36
N LEU A 380 14.88 -8.48 3.59
CA LEU A 380 14.11 -7.45 4.27
C LEU A 380 14.25 -6.10 3.56
N LEU A 381 15.47 -5.72 3.14
CA LEU A 381 15.72 -4.49 2.39
C LEU A 381 14.93 -4.46 1.07
N ASP A 382 14.94 -5.56 0.31
CA ASP A 382 14.17 -5.69 -0.92
C ASP A 382 12.67 -5.58 -0.68
N SER A 383 12.19 -6.13 0.44
CA SER A 383 10.78 -6.05 0.84
C SER A 383 10.38 -4.64 1.27
N LEU A 384 11.29 -3.89 1.89
CA LEU A 384 11.09 -2.50 2.31
C LEU A 384 11.30 -1.50 1.18
N ARG A 385 11.80 -1.93 0.01
CA ARG A 385 11.99 -1.05 -1.13
C ARG A 385 10.64 -0.44 -1.56
N PRO A 386 10.49 0.90 -1.52
CA PRO A 386 9.22 1.54 -1.84
C PRO A 386 8.81 1.22 -3.27
N ARG A 387 7.56 0.78 -3.49
CA ARG A 387 7.02 0.50 -4.83
C ARG A 387 5.68 1.19 -5.03
N MET A 388 5.61 2.03 -6.06
CA MET A 388 4.45 2.84 -6.43
C MET A 388 3.97 2.42 -7.82
N VAL A 389 2.65 2.36 -8.00
CA VAL A 389 2.04 1.99 -9.29
C VAL A 389 1.08 3.09 -9.72
N VAL A 390 1.30 3.61 -10.93
CA VAL A 390 0.38 4.56 -11.59
C VAL A 390 -0.51 3.78 -12.56
N ALA A 391 -1.79 3.70 -12.28
CA ALA A 391 -2.77 3.03 -13.14
C ALA A 391 -3.53 4.04 -13.98
N SER A 392 -3.88 3.69 -15.22
CA SER A 392 -4.63 4.54 -16.15
C SER A 392 -5.59 3.72 -17.03
N ASN A 393 -6.66 4.34 -17.53
CA ASN A 393 -7.73 3.66 -18.28
C ASN A 393 -8.06 4.24 -19.66
N GLY A 394 -7.16 5.02 -20.25
CA GLY A 394 -7.30 5.54 -21.60
C GLY A 394 -6.04 6.25 -22.08
N TYR A 395 -5.90 6.45 -23.40
CA TYR A 395 -4.69 7.08 -23.98
C TYR A 395 -4.44 8.52 -23.49
N GLY A 396 -5.50 9.29 -23.21
CA GLY A 396 -5.37 10.63 -22.63
C GLY A 396 -4.91 10.58 -21.18
N GLU A 397 -5.47 9.63 -20.41
CA GLU A 397 -5.08 9.33 -19.04
C GLU A 397 -3.65 8.79 -18.94
N ASP A 398 -3.20 8.00 -19.91
CA ASP A 398 -1.82 7.49 -19.98
C ASP A 398 -0.82 8.64 -20.04
N SER A 399 -1.11 9.69 -20.81
CA SER A 399 -0.22 10.86 -20.91
C SER A 399 -0.08 11.59 -19.57
N MET A 400 -1.18 11.75 -18.82
CA MET A 400 -1.14 12.31 -17.46
C MET A 400 -0.49 11.34 -16.47
N GLY A 401 -0.72 10.04 -16.61
CA GLY A 401 -0.12 9.00 -15.79
C GLY A 401 1.41 8.93 -15.96
N VAL A 402 1.91 9.13 -17.18
CA VAL A 402 3.35 9.28 -17.46
C VAL A 402 3.93 10.48 -16.72
N LEU A 403 3.27 11.64 -16.80
CA LEU A 403 3.73 12.85 -16.11
C LEU A 403 3.75 12.65 -14.59
N LEU A 404 2.72 12.02 -14.03
CA LEU A 404 2.68 11.68 -12.61
C LEU A 404 3.81 10.70 -12.24
N ALA A 405 4.02 9.65 -13.04
CA ALA A 405 5.09 8.69 -12.80
C ALA A 405 6.48 9.34 -12.84
N ARG A 406 6.73 10.26 -13.78
CA ARG A 406 7.99 11.04 -13.83
C ARG A 406 8.18 11.89 -12.58
N LYS A 407 7.19 12.68 -12.20
CA LYS A 407 7.23 13.49 -10.97
C LYS A 407 7.48 12.65 -9.72
N LEU A 408 6.90 11.45 -9.64
CA LEU A 408 7.15 10.52 -8.54
C LEU A 408 8.58 9.96 -8.56
N SER A 409 9.08 9.56 -9.74
CA SER A 409 10.45 9.06 -9.88
C SER A 409 11.49 10.12 -9.54
N GLU A 410 11.28 11.36 -9.95
CA GLU A 410 12.13 12.51 -9.60
C GLU A 410 12.07 12.81 -8.09
N ARG A 411 10.87 12.74 -7.50
CA ARG A 411 10.67 13.00 -6.06
C ARG A 411 11.19 11.87 -5.17
N PHE A 412 11.19 10.63 -5.67
CA PHE A 412 11.53 9.42 -4.93
C PHE A 412 12.51 8.53 -5.71
N PRO A 413 13.79 8.93 -5.88
CA PRO A 413 14.73 8.23 -6.78
C PRO A 413 14.97 6.75 -6.46
N SER A 414 14.91 6.37 -5.17
CA SER A 414 15.11 4.98 -4.74
C SER A 414 13.86 4.11 -4.83
N ALA A 415 12.69 4.72 -5.03
CA ALA A 415 11.43 4.02 -5.18
C ALA A 415 11.31 3.39 -6.57
N LEU A 416 10.66 2.23 -6.64
CA LEU A 416 10.26 1.61 -7.89
C LEU A 416 8.92 2.18 -8.32
N VAL A 417 8.92 3.01 -9.36
CA VAL A 417 7.70 3.54 -9.97
C VAL A 417 7.41 2.75 -11.25
N SER A 418 6.22 2.15 -11.31
CA SER A 418 5.75 1.41 -12.49
C SER A 418 4.34 1.84 -12.89
N ALA A 419 3.92 1.39 -14.08
CA ALA A 419 2.64 1.73 -14.67
C ALA A 419 1.72 0.50 -14.83
N PHE A 420 0.41 0.74 -14.74
CA PHE A 420 -0.64 -0.24 -14.99
C PHE A 420 -1.73 0.35 -15.90
N PRO A 421 -1.47 0.51 -17.21
CA PRO A 421 -2.51 0.84 -18.18
C PRO A 421 -3.45 -0.35 -18.36
N ILE A 422 -4.76 -0.11 -18.23
CA ILE A 422 -5.78 -1.15 -18.49
C ILE A 422 -6.25 -1.19 -19.96
N VAL A 423 -5.89 -0.17 -20.75
CA VAL A 423 -6.17 -0.08 -22.19
C VAL A 423 -4.84 0.04 -22.94
N GLY A 424 -4.72 -0.67 -24.06
CA GLY A 424 -3.55 -0.63 -24.92
C GLY A 424 -2.34 -1.37 -24.35
N ARG A 425 -1.18 -1.10 -24.93
CA ARG A 425 0.10 -1.74 -24.57
C ARG A 425 0.96 -0.88 -23.63
N GLY A 426 0.47 0.30 -23.26
CA GLY A 426 1.21 1.26 -22.44
C GLY A 426 2.41 1.91 -23.13
N GLU A 427 2.39 2.03 -24.46
CA GLU A 427 3.51 2.58 -25.24
C GLU A 427 3.94 3.98 -24.76
N HIS A 428 3.01 4.79 -24.25
CA HIS A 428 3.30 6.08 -23.64
C HIS A 428 4.24 5.96 -22.44
N TYR A 429 4.07 4.93 -21.60
CA TYR A 429 4.93 4.67 -20.45
C TYR A 429 6.28 4.08 -20.86
N SER A 430 6.28 3.10 -21.79
CA SER A 430 7.52 2.47 -22.24
C SER A 430 8.47 3.43 -22.95
N LYS A 431 7.96 4.40 -23.72
CA LYS A 431 8.77 5.42 -24.39
C LYS A 431 9.60 6.26 -23.41
N GLU A 432 9.07 6.49 -22.21
CA GLU A 432 9.74 7.24 -21.14
C GLU A 432 10.52 6.32 -20.17
N GLY A 433 10.71 5.03 -20.52
CA GLY A 433 11.45 4.08 -19.70
C GLY A 433 10.72 3.62 -18.43
N ILE A 434 9.41 3.88 -18.31
CA ILE A 434 8.63 3.48 -17.14
C ILE A 434 8.22 2.00 -17.28
N PRO A 435 8.56 1.11 -16.31
CA PRO A 435 8.18 -0.29 -16.33
C PRO A 435 6.67 -0.49 -16.32
N ILE A 436 6.17 -1.48 -17.06
CA ILE A 436 4.74 -1.80 -17.14
C ILE A 436 4.46 -3.13 -16.44
N ASP A 437 3.55 -3.12 -15.49
CA ASP A 437 3.11 -4.32 -14.75
C ASP A 437 1.84 -4.97 -15.33
N SER A 438 1.10 -4.25 -16.17
CA SER A 438 -0.12 -4.77 -16.80
C SER A 438 0.16 -5.68 -17.98
N THR A 439 -0.82 -6.53 -18.32
CA THR A 439 -0.77 -7.32 -19.54
C THR A 439 -1.32 -6.52 -20.72
N PRO A 440 -0.68 -6.54 -21.91
CA PRO A 440 -1.19 -5.85 -23.09
C PRO A 440 -2.64 -6.23 -23.40
N SER A 441 -3.50 -5.24 -23.63
CA SER A 441 -4.91 -5.43 -23.96
C SER A 441 -5.31 -4.53 -25.11
N ASP A 442 -5.30 -5.07 -26.33
CA ASP A 442 -5.84 -4.38 -27.51
C ASP A 442 -7.38 -4.52 -27.48
N SER A 443 -8.10 -3.58 -26.87
CA SER A 443 -9.57 -3.53 -26.97
C SER A 443 -9.98 -2.80 -28.26
N PRO A 444 -10.94 -3.33 -29.05
CA PRO A 444 -11.39 -2.69 -30.29
C PRO A 444 -12.22 -1.42 -30.05
N SER A 445 -12.68 -1.17 -28.82
CA SER A 445 -13.26 0.09 -28.39
C SER A 445 -12.17 1.05 -27.89
N ASP A 446 -12.19 2.28 -28.40
CA ASP A 446 -11.27 3.40 -28.14
C ASP A 446 -11.39 3.97 -26.70
N GLY A 447 -11.58 3.11 -25.71
CA GLY A 447 -11.84 3.43 -24.29
C GLY A 447 -12.85 2.49 -23.64
N VAL A 448 -12.78 2.37 -22.30
CA VAL A 448 -13.68 1.50 -21.52
C VAL A 448 -15.12 2.01 -21.59
N ILE A 449 -15.98 1.22 -22.24
CA ILE A 449 -17.46 1.24 -22.19
C ILE A 449 -18.06 2.63 -22.49
N LYS A 450 -18.19 2.96 -23.78
CA LYS A 450 -19.24 3.90 -24.21
C LYS A 450 -20.61 3.23 -24.02
N TYR A 451 -21.58 4.01 -23.52
CA TYR A 451 -22.93 3.65 -23.09
C TYR A 451 -23.84 2.97 -24.14
N ARG A 452 -23.42 1.84 -24.73
CA ARG A 452 -24.23 1.02 -25.63
C ARG A 452 -24.00 -0.46 -25.33
N LEU A 453 -25.08 -1.16 -24.95
CA LEU A 453 -25.11 -2.61 -24.70
C LEU A 453 -24.54 -3.45 -25.87
N VAL A 454 -24.61 -2.92 -27.11
CA VAL A 454 -24.09 -3.56 -28.32
C VAL A 454 -22.55 -3.57 -28.36
N ASP A 455 -21.90 -2.49 -27.93
CA ASP A 455 -20.43 -2.39 -27.91
C ASP A 455 -19.84 -3.28 -26.81
N LEU A 456 -20.51 -3.35 -25.65
CA LEU A 456 -20.18 -4.30 -24.58
C LEU A 456 -20.30 -5.77 -25.06
N TRP A 457 -21.32 -6.09 -25.85
CA TRP A 457 -21.49 -7.43 -26.43
C TRP A 457 -20.41 -7.78 -27.46
N ARG A 458 -19.96 -6.79 -28.26
CA ARG A 458 -18.87 -6.96 -29.22
C ARG A 458 -17.54 -7.19 -28.50
N ASP A 459 -17.27 -6.44 -27.43
CA ASP A 459 -16.06 -6.58 -26.61
C ASP A 459 -16.05 -7.90 -25.81
N LEU A 460 -17.22 -8.34 -25.30
CA LEU A 460 -17.36 -9.66 -24.65
C LEU A 460 -17.05 -10.81 -25.61
N ARG A 461 -17.51 -10.75 -26.88
CA ARG A 461 -17.17 -11.74 -27.92
C ARG A 461 -15.70 -11.67 -28.34
N ALA A 462 -15.05 -10.52 -28.22
CA ALA A 462 -13.65 -10.30 -28.55
C ALA A 462 -12.67 -10.70 -27.42
N GLY A 463 -13.16 -11.22 -26.29
CA GLY A 463 -12.31 -11.75 -25.22
C GLY A 463 -12.10 -10.83 -24.01
N LEU A 464 -12.96 -9.82 -23.81
CA LEU A 464 -12.92 -8.89 -22.67
C LEU A 464 -12.81 -9.61 -21.31
N LEU A 465 -13.56 -10.69 -21.07
CA LEU A 465 -13.49 -11.45 -19.81
C LEU A 465 -12.11 -12.09 -19.59
N LYS A 466 -11.47 -12.58 -20.66
CA LYS A 466 -10.11 -13.12 -20.59
C LYS A 466 -9.10 -12.01 -20.30
N SER A 467 -9.25 -10.84 -20.92
CA SER A 467 -8.41 -9.67 -20.64
C SER A 467 -8.53 -9.23 -19.19
N ILE A 468 -9.75 -9.06 -18.68
CA ILE A 468 -10.00 -8.73 -17.27
C ILE A 468 -9.39 -9.80 -16.35
N ALA A 469 -9.55 -11.09 -16.64
CA ALA A 469 -8.96 -12.15 -15.84
C ALA A 469 -7.42 -12.09 -15.81
N MET A 470 -6.77 -11.79 -16.95
CA MET A 470 -5.32 -11.59 -17.02
C MET A 470 -4.88 -10.35 -16.24
N GLN A 471 -5.59 -9.24 -16.36
CA GLN A 471 -5.35 -8.01 -15.62
C GLN A 471 -5.50 -8.21 -14.11
N MET A 472 -6.54 -8.93 -13.67
CA MET A 472 -6.70 -9.32 -12.26
C MET A 472 -5.59 -10.24 -11.79
N GLY A 473 -5.10 -11.13 -12.66
CA GLY A 473 -3.91 -11.94 -12.41
C GLY A 473 -2.65 -11.09 -12.20
N ALA A 474 -2.46 -10.05 -13.01
CA ALA A 474 -1.35 -9.11 -12.87
C ALA A 474 -1.45 -8.30 -11.56
N TRP A 475 -2.61 -7.74 -11.23
CA TRP A 475 -2.84 -7.09 -9.94
C TRP A 475 -2.58 -8.01 -8.75
N ARG A 476 -2.98 -9.28 -8.85
CA ARG A 476 -2.74 -10.28 -7.79
C ARG A 476 -1.24 -10.50 -7.54
N LYS A 477 -0.38 -10.42 -8.56
CA LYS A 477 1.08 -10.53 -8.40
C LYS A 477 1.69 -9.32 -7.67
N LEU A 478 1.03 -8.17 -7.72
CA LEU A 478 1.43 -6.96 -7.02
C LEU A 478 0.90 -6.90 -5.58
N ARG A 479 -0.10 -7.72 -5.23
CA ARG A 479 -0.69 -7.78 -3.89
C ARG A 479 0.39 -8.01 -2.83
N GLY A 480 0.43 -7.15 -1.82
CA GLY A 480 1.43 -7.20 -0.75
C GLY A 480 2.82 -6.68 -1.13
N ARG A 481 3.06 -6.31 -2.39
CA ARG A 481 4.29 -5.64 -2.86
C ARG A 481 4.10 -4.16 -3.14
N ILE A 482 2.85 -3.72 -3.20
CA ILE A 482 2.47 -2.32 -3.41
C ILE A 482 1.59 -1.88 -2.24
N ARG A 483 1.68 -0.60 -1.90
CA ARG A 483 0.91 0.01 -0.82
C ARG A 483 -0.27 0.77 -1.41
N THR A 484 -0.05 2.00 -1.87
CA THR A 484 -1.09 2.83 -2.46
C THR A 484 -0.95 2.90 -3.99
N PRO A 485 -1.87 2.33 -4.77
CA PRO A 485 -1.95 2.61 -6.19
C PRO A 485 -2.51 4.01 -6.44
N LEU A 486 -1.97 4.68 -7.45
CA LEU A 486 -2.37 6.01 -7.91
C LEU A 486 -3.13 5.85 -9.22
N CYS A 487 -4.44 6.06 -9.22
CA CYS A 487 -5.29 5.90 -10.39
C CYS A 487 -5.50 7.24 -11.09
N VAL A 488 -5.08 7.37 -12.35
CA VAL A 488 -5.36 8.51 -13.22
C VAL A 488 -6.50 8.11 -14.16
N GLY A 489 -7.72 8.59 -13.91
CA GLY A 489 -8.89 8.14 -14.66
C GLY A 489 -10.21 8.34 -13.94
N ASP A 490 -10.98 7.27 -13.79
CA ASP A 490 -12.34 7.31 -13.24
C ASP A 490 -12.58 6.31 -12.09
N VAL A 491 -13.84 6.26 -11.62
CA VAL A 491 -14.27 5.35 -10.55
C VAL A 491 -14.20 3.87 -10.97
N TYR A 492 -14.31 3.56 -12.26
CA TYR A 492 -14.16 2.18 -12.73
C TYR A 492 -12.72 1.71 -12.57
N LEU A 493 -11.73 2.52 -12.97
CA LEU A 493 -10.31 2.21 -12.76
C LEU A 493 -10.00 2.04 -11.27
N LEU A 494 -10.56 2.91 -10.43
CA LEU A 494 -10.44 2.81 -8.97
C LEU A 494 -10.95 1.46 -8.45
N LEU A 495 -12.15 1.04 -8.87
CA LEU A 495 -12.74 -0.23 -8.47
C LEU A 495 -11.98 -1.43 -9.01
N HIS A 496 -11.56 -1.37 -10.28
CA HIS A 496 -10.77 -2.42 -10.92
C HIS A 496 -9.46 -2.64 -10.16
N THR A 497 -8.77 -1.55 -9.82
CA THR A 497 -7.55 -1.57 -9.02
C THR A 497 -7.83 -2.11 -7.62
N LEU A 498 -8.83 -1.59 -6.92
CA LEU A 498 -9.19 -2.04 -5.58
C LEU A 498 -9.52 -3.53 -5.52
N TRP A 499 -10.32 -4.02 -6.48
CA TRP A 499 -10.68 -5.44 -6.57
C TRP A 499 -9.45 -6.32 -6.87
N GLY A 500 -8.54 -5.85 -7.74
CA GLY A 500 -7.36 -6.61 -8.11
C GLY A 500 -6.37 -6.83 -6.95
N GLN A 501 -6.08 -5.78 -6.17
CA GLN A 501 -4.98 -5.80 -5.19
C GLN A 501 -5.38 -5.51 -3.72
N GLY A 502 -6.54 -4.91 -3.46
CA GLY A 502 -7.14 -4.78 -2.14
C GLY A 502 -6.82 -3.53 -1.31
N GLN A 503 -5.77 -2.78 -1.63
CA GLN A 503 -5.43 -1.52 -0.96
C GLN A 503 -6.24 -0.33 -1.50
N LEU A 504 -6.47 0.68 -0.66
CA LEU A 504 -7.26 1.85 -1.03
C LEU A 504 -6.47 2.76 -2.00
N PRO A 505 -6.93 2.94 -3.25
CA PRO A 505 -6.26 3.82 -4.20
C PRO A 505 -6.48 5.30 -3.91
N VAL A 506 -5.58 6.12 -4.44
CA VAL A 506 -5.80 7.54 -4.69
C VAL A 506 -6.37 7.69 -6.11
N LEU A 507 -7.34 8.57 -6.30
CA LEU A 507 -7.89 8.89 -7.60
C LEU A 507 -7.47 10.30 -8.03
N VAL A 508 -6.87 10.42 -9.22
CA VAL A 508 -6.73 11.67 -9.97
C VAL A 508 -7.79 11.61 -11.06
N ALA A 509 -8.94 12.23 -10.79
CA ALA A 509 -10.12 12.13 -11.64
C ALA A 509 -9.96 13.01 -12.88
N THR A 510 -9.99 12.38 -14.05
CA THR A 510 -9.75 13.08 -15.32
C THR A 510 -11.04 13.43 -16.05
N ALA A 511 -12.12 12.66 -15.89
CA ALA A 511 -13.31 12.79 -16.75
C ALA A 511 -14.57 13.35 -16.07
N LYS A 512 -14.82 13.01 -14.79
CA LYS A 512 -16.14 13.24 -14.16
C LYS A 512 -16.26 14.63 -13.53
N THR A 513 -17.36 15.32 -13.83
CA THR A 513 -17.65 16.67 -13.33
C THR A 513 -19.14 16.90 -13.06
N VAL A 514 -19.46 17.71 -12.05
CA VAL A 514 -20.84 18.13 -11.70
C VAL A 514 -21.51 18.90 -12.83
N TYR A 515 -20.75 19.64 -13.64
CA TYR A 515 -21.27 20.37 -14.79
C TYR A 515 -21.97 19.46 -15.82
N LEU A 516 -21.57 18.19 -15.88
CA LEU A 516 -22.18 17.17 -16.73
C LEU A 516 -23.30 16.44 -16.01
N SER A 517 -22.89 15.70 -14.99
CA SER A 517 -23.72 14.86 -14.16
C SER A 517 -22.91 14.63 -12.90
N GLY A 518 -23.43 15.11 -11.77
CA GLY A 518 -22.85 14.83 -10.47
C GLY A 518 -22.69 13.33 -10.23
N HIS A 519 -21.84 12.98 -9.27
CA HIS A 519 -21.61 11.59 -8.92
C HIS A 519 -22.92 10.91 -8.48
N TRP A 520 -23.12 9.67 -8.90
CA TRP A 520 -24.23 8.86 -8.43
C TRP A 520 -24.05 8.56 -6.94
N ARG A 521 -25.15 8.25 -6.24
CA ARG A 521 -25.10 7.92 -4.80
C ARG A 521 -24.11 6.78 -4.51
N LEU A 522 -24.04 5.78 -5.40
CA LEU A 522 -23.11 4.66 -5.29
C LEU A 522 -21.66 5.10 -5.47
N GLU A 523 -21.36 5.97 -6.44
CA GLU A 523 -20.00 6.47 -6.66
C GLU A 523 -19.52 7.33 -5.50
N ARG A 524 -20.38 8.20 -4.95
CA ARG A 524 -20.08 8.97 -3.74
C ARG A 524 -19.82 8.05 -2.55
N PHE A 525 -20.63 6.99 -2.40
CA PHE A 525 -20.43 5.99 -1.36
C PHE A 525 -19.08 5.26 -1.52
N ILE A 526 -18.72 4.88 -2.74
CA ILE A 526 -17.43 4.24 -3.06
C ILE A 526 -16.29 5.20 -2.75
N LEU A 527 -16.28 6.41 -3.30
CA LEU A 527 -15.21 7.39 -3.06
C LEU A 527 -15.09 7.77 -1.58
N LYS A 528 -16.19 7.78 -0.82
CA LYS A 528 -16.15 8.02 0.62
C LYS A 528 -15.46 6.91 1.41
N HIS A 529 -15.71 5.64 1.08
CA HIS A 529 -15.28 4.51 1.91
C HIS A 529 -14.13 3.70 1.31
N ARG A 530 -13.86 3.86 0.01
CA ARG A 530 -13.01 3.00 -0.82
C ARG A 530 -11.98 3.77 -1.65
N SER A 531 -11.84 5.07 -1.42
CA SER A 531 -10.67 5.83 -1.88
C SER A 531 -9.96 6.44 -0.67
N ARG A 532 -8.65 6.68 -0.82
CA ARG A 532 -7.87 7.41 0.17
C ARG A 532 -8.03 8.93 0.00
N MET A 533 -8.00 9.38 -1.24
CA MET A 533 -8.15 10.79 -1.64
C MET A 533 -8.57 10.83 -3.12
N ALA A 534 -9.38 11.82 -3.49
CA ALA A 534 -9.74 12.11 -4.87
C ALA A 534 -9.36 13.54 -5.27
N TRP A 535 -8.43 13.71 -6.20
CA TRP A 535 -8.24 14.97 -6.92
C TRP A 535 -9.27 15.06 -8.02
N THR A 536 -10.06 16.13 -8.02
CA THR A 536 -11.12 16.34 -9.02
C THR A 536 -10.65 17.28 -10.11
N ARG A 537 -11.38 17.25 -11.24
CA ARG A 537 -11.13 18.11 -12.40
C ARG A 537 -11.45 19.58 -12.15
N ASP A 538 -12.39 19.86 -11.24
CA ASP A 538 -12.89 21.20 -10.91
C ASP A 538 -13.29 21.30 -9.43
N ARG A 539 -13.45 22.55 -8.97
CA ARG A 539 -13.76 22.89 -7.57
C ARG A 539 -15.14 22.39 -7.14
N ASP A 540 -16.16 22.58 -7.96
CA ASP A 540 -17.56 22.23 -7.63
C ASP A 540 -17.71 20.72 -7.42
N THR A 541 -16.98 19.93 -8.20
CA THR A 541 -16.93 18.47 -8.05
C THR A 541 -16.22 18.04 -6.77
N ALA A 542 -15.14 18.73 -6.37
CA ALA A 542 -14.52 18.48 -5.05
C ALA A 542 -15.52 18.79 -3.92
N GLU A 543 -16.27 19.87 -4.02
CA GLU A 543 -17.28 20.24 -3.03
C GLU A 543 -18.43 19.25 -2.95
N GLU A 544 -18.95 18.76 -4.08
CA GLU A 544 -19.96 17.70 -4.13
C GLU A 544 -19.51 16.47 -3.32
N LEU A 545 -18.28 16.01 -3.57
CA LEU A 545 -17.71 14.85 -2.91
C LEU A 545 -17.47 15.10 -1.42
N ARG A 546 -16.94 16.26 -1.04
CA ARG A 546 -16.76 16.65 0.38
C ARG A 546 -18.09 16.71 1.13
N ARG A 547 -19.14 17.28 0.53
CA ARG A 547 -20.50 17.32 1.13
C ARG A 547 -21.07 15.92 1.36
N SER A 548 -20.67 14.93 0.55
CA SER A 548 -21.03 13.53 0.79
C SER A 548 -20.19 12.83 1.87
N GLY A 549 -19.11 13.46 2.32
CA GLY A 549 -18.15 12.96 3.31
C GLY A 549 -16.93 12.26 2.71
N ALA A 550 -16.72 12.34 1.40
CA ALA A 550 -15.53 11.81 0.75
C ALA A 550 -14.33 12.76 0.89
N GLN A 551 -13.12 12.21 0.93
CA GLN A 551 -11.90 13.01 0.88
C GLN A 551 -11.62 13.41 -0.56
N ALA A 552 -11.91 14.67 -0.89
CA ALA A 552 -11.72 15.20 -2.24
C ALA A 552 -11.06 16.59 -2.23
N ARG A 553 -10.27 16.90 -3.26
CA ARG A 553 -9.59 18.19 -3.42
C ARG A 553 -9.54 18.63 -4.88
N PHE A 554 -9.48 19.95 -5.07
CA PHE A 554 -9.18 20.58 -6.34
C PHE A 554 -7.99 21.50 -6.09
N ASP A 555 -6.87 21.19 -6.72
CA ASP A 555 -5.60 21.93 -6.60
C ASP A 555 -5.13 22.42 -7.98
N GLY A 556 -6.08 22.68 -8.89
CA GLY A 556 -5.86 22.84 -10.32
C GLY A 556 -6.35 21.61 -11.09
N ASN A 557 -6.74 21.80 -12.35
CA ASN A 557 -7.14 20.71 -13.21
C ASN A 557 -5.88 19.93 -13.64
N PRO A 558 -5.78 18.62 -13.38
CA PRO A 558 -4.59 17.82 -13.72
C PRO A 558 -4.16 17.87 -15.19
N ILE A 559 -5.07 18.22 -16.11
CA ILE A 559 -4.73 18.44 -17.52
C ILE A 559 -3.76 19.62 -17.71
N MET A 560 -3.80 20.61 -16.82
CA MET A 560 -2.98 21.82 -16.93
C MET A 560 -1.53 21.52 -16.64
N ASP A 561 -1.21 20.45 -15.90
CA ASP A 561 0.19 20.03 -15.65
C ASP A 561 0.96 19.71 -16.95
N ILE A 562 0.27 19.43 -18.07
CA ILE A 562 0.87 19.28 -19.41
C ILE A 562 1.56 20.59 -19.85
N THR A 563 1.14 21.74 -19.32
CA THR A 563 1.69 23.06 -19.67
C THR A 563 2.99 23.40 -18.92
N CYS A 564 3.36 22.61 -17.90
CA CYS A 564 4.48 22.90 -16.99
C CYS A 564 5.78 22.16 -17.32
N ASP A 565 5.93 21.65 -18.54
CA ASP A 565 7.20 21.09 -18.96
C ASP A 565 8.18 22.22 -19.27
N ASN A 566 9.17 22.39 -18.39
CA ASN A 566 10.21 23.43 -18.48
C ASN A 566 11.12 23.29 -19.71
N THR A 567 10.97 22.23 -20.51
CA THR A 567 11.66 22.05 -21.79
C THR A 567 10.92 22.71 -22.96
N ILE A 568 9.72 23.23 -22.74
CA ILE A 568 8.91 23.84 -23.79
C ILE A 568 9.37 25.29 -24.03
N GLU A 569 10.12 25.50 -25.11
CA GLU A 569 10.49 26.84 -25.55
C GLU A 569 9.32 27.51 -26.32
N PRO A 570 9.00 28.79 -26.04
CA PRO A 570 7.98 29.52 -26.78
C PRO A 570 8.37 29.70 -28.26
N VAL A 571 7.45 29.39 -29.16
CA VAL A 571 7.69 29.56 -30.60
C VAL A 571 7.27 30.97 -31.03
N PRO A 572 8.11 31.70 -31.80
CA PRO A 572 7.74 33.00 -32.34
C PRO A 572 6.63 32.89 -33.38
N TRP A 573 5.67 33.81 -33.34
CA TRP A 573 4.51 33.85 -34.24
C TRP A 573 4.74 34.68 -35.51
N GLY A 574 5.92 35.27 -35.68
CA GLY A 574 6.21 36.23 -36.75
C GLY A 574 6.16 37.67 -36.23
N ALA A 575 5.56 38.58 -37.00
CA ALA A 575 5.46 40.00 -36.66
C ALA A 575 4.59 40.21 -35.40
N ASP A 576 5.09 41.02 -34.45
CA ASP A 576 4.47 41.20 -33.12
C ASP A 576 3.21 42.10 -33.13
N ASP A 577 2.92 42.76 -34.24
CA ASP A 577 1.85 43.73 -34.42
C ASP A 577 0.52 43.15 -34.94
N LEU A 578 0.52 41.89 -35.39
CA LEU A 578 -0.68 41.23 -35.92
C LEU A 578 -1.44 40.42 -34.87
N PRO A 579 -2.78 40.34 -34.95
CA PRO A 579 -3.57 39.35 -34.22
C PRO A 579 -3.04 37.94 -34.46
N ARG A 580 -3.03 37.12 -33.40
CA ARG A 580 -2.42 35.78 -33.39
C ARG A 580 -3.52 34.74 -33.19
N ILE A 581 -3.83 33.97 -34.22
CA ILE A 581 -4.96 33.06 -34.25
C ILE A 581 -4.46 31.62 -34.29
N LEU A 582 -4.78 30.88 -33.23
CA LEU A 582 -4.43 29.46 -33.11
C LEU A 582 -5.51 28.61 -33.75
N LEU A 583 -5.10 27.55 -34.46
CA LEU A 583 -5.98 26.62 -35.14
C LEU A 583 -5.74 25.21 -34.62
N LEU A 584 -6.81 24.52 -34.23
CA LEU A 584 -6.76 23.12 -33.76
C LEU A 584 -7.78 22.25 -34.50
N PRO A 585 -7.38 21.53 -35.57
CA PRO A 585 -8.29 20.67 -36.34
C PRO A 585 -8.76 19.43 -35.56
N GLY A 586 -8.09 19.09 -34.45
CA GLY A 586 -8.35 17.89 -33.65
C GLY A 586 -7.24 16.85 -33.79
N SER A 587 -7.37 15.70 -33.12
CA SER A 587 -6.32 14.66 -33.05
C SER A 587 -6.73 13.30 -33.64
N ARG A 588 -7.93 13.21 -34.20
CA ARG A 588 -8.51 11.96 -34.73
C ARG A 588 -8.69 12.04 -36.24
N ARG A 589 -9.04 10.93 -36.90
CA ARG A 589 -9.28 10.91 -38.35
C ARG A 589 -10.28 11.96 -38.86
N ARG A 590 -11.23 12.38 -38.04
CA ARG A 590 -12.16 13.48 -38.40
C ARG A 590 -11.45 14.83 -38.60
N ALA A 591 -10.24 15.01 -38.05
CA ALA A 591 -9.45 16.23 -38.19
C ALA A 591 -9.18 16.60 -39.65
N TYR A 592 -9.11 15.63 -40.57
CA TYR A 592 -8.94 15.92 -42.00
C TYR A 592 -10.18 16.61 -42.61
N ASP A 593 -11.38 16.25 -42.15
CA ASP A 593 -12.63 16.89 -42.58
C ASP A 593 -12.81 18.26 -41.89
N ASP A 594 -12.56 18.28 -40.59
CA ASP A 594 -12.64 19.46 -39.72
C ASP A 594 -11.64 20.56 -40.15
N LEU A 595 -10.50 20.17 -40.74
CA LEU A 595 -9.53 21.09 -41.35
C LEU A 595 -10.15 21.96 -42.44
N ARG A 596 -11.01 21.39 -43.30
CA ARG A 596 -11.64 22.16 -44.39
C ARG A 596 -12.53 23.29 -43.86
N LEU A 597 -13.20 23.04 -42.73
CA LEU A 597 -14.00 24.05 -42.05
C LEU A 597 -13.11 25.17 -41.49
N LEU A 598 -12.00 24.82 -40.86
CA LEU A 598 -11.04 25.80 -40.33
C LEU A 598 -10.41 26.65 -41.44
N LEU A 599 -9.99 26.05 -42.55
CA LEU A 599 -9.40 26.77 -43.68
C LEU A 599 -10.37 27.79 -44.27
N ARG A 600 -11.65 27.42 -44.41
CA ARG A 600 -12.70 28.36 -44.86
C ARG A 600 -12.96 29.47 -43.84
N ALA A 601 -12.92 29.16 -42.54
CA ALA A 601 -13.06 30.18 -41.51
C ALA A 601 -11.88 31.16 -41.53
N VAL A 602 -10.65 30.68 -41.73
CA VAL A 602 -9.45 31.51 -41.91
C VAL A 602 -9.61 32.47 -43.09
N GLU A 603 -10.14 32.02 -44.23
CA GLU A 603 -10.41 32.92 -45.37
C GLU A 603 -11.36 34.05 -44.98
N ARG A 604 -12.44 33.76 -44.24
CA ARG A 604 -13.41 34.76 -43.77
C ARG A 604 -12.82 35.71 -42.74
N VAL A 605 -12.01 35.22 -41.80
CA VAL A 605 -11.30 36.07 -40.84
C VAL A 605 -10.32 36.98 -41.56
N GLN A 606 -9.57 36.44 -42.51
CA GLN A 606 -8.62 37.23 -43.29
C GLN A 606 -9.33 38.32 -44.08
N GLU A 607 -10.44 38.01 -44.76
CA GLU A 607 -11.30 38.98 -45.45
C GLU A 607 -11.76 40.11 -44.51
N ALA A 608 -12.20 39.78 -43.30
CA ALA A 608 -12.69 40.74 -42.31
C ALA A 608 -11.57 41.64 -41.72
N LEU A 609 -10.34 41.13 -41.65
CA LEU A 609 -9.18 41.85 -41.09
C LEU A 609 -8.26 42.48 -42.16
N LEU A 610 -8.66 42.46 -43.45
CA LEU A 610 -7.87 43.04 -44.54
C LEU A 610 -7.53 44.53 -44.30
N THR A 611 -8.44 45.28 -43.70
CA THR A 611 -8.28 46.72 -43.44
C THR A 611 -7.38 47.03 -42.23
N THR A 612 -7.08 46.03 -41.39
CA THR A 612 -6.30 46.16 -40.16
C THR A 612 -4.95 45.44 -40.21
N GLY A 613 -4.51 45.00 -41.39
CA GLY A 613 -3.21 44.35 -41.61
C GLY A 613 -3.23 42.82 -41.62
N GLY A 614 -4.40 42.20 -41.47
CA GLY A 614 -4.57 40.74 -41.46
C GLY A 614 -4.31 40.09 -40.09
N ALA A 615 -4.02 38.79 -40.08
CA ALA A 615 -3.67 38.05 -38.87
C ALA A 615 -2.58 37.00 -39.14
N SER A 616 -1.87 36.61 -38.08
CA SER A 616 -0.91 35.50 -38.08
C SER A 616 -1.60 34.22 -37.63
N TYR A 617 -1.51 33.16 -38.46
CA TYR A 617 -2.16 31.88 -38.20
C TYR A 617 -1.15 30.77 -37.91
N MET A 618 -1.38 30.05 -36.83
CA MET A 618 -0.60 28.87 -36.49
C MET A 618 -1.51 27.68 -36.20
N MET A 619 -1.21 26.55 -36.82
CA MET A 619 -1.95 25.30 -36.66
C MET A 619 -1.11 24.27 -35.93
N VAL A 620 -1.59 23.78 -34.78
CA VAL A 620 -0.90 22.69 -34.09
C VAL A 620 -1.41 21.36 -34.61
N VAL A 621 -0.50 20.55 -35.14
CA VAL A 621 -0.80 19.26 -35.73
C VAL A 621 -0.51 18.17 -34.70
N ALA A 622 -1.53 17.35 -34.41
CA ALA A 622 -1.36 16.22 -33.51
C ALA A 622 -0.46 15.14 -34.14
N PRO A 623 0.46 14.50 -33.38
CA PRO A 623 1.36 13.46 -33.89
C PRO A 623 0.66 12.23 -34.49
N THR A 624 -0.63 12.05 -34.19
CA THR A 624 -1.47 10.97 -34.70
C THR A 624 -1.97 11.21 -36.13
N LEU A 625 -1.77 12.42 -36.67
CA LEU A 625 -2.20 12.78 -38.01
C LEU A 625 -1.06 12.61 -39.01
N ASP A 626 -1.43 12.20 -40.21
CA ASP A 626 -0.54 11.98 -41.33
C ASP A 626 -0.40 13.29 -42.13
N THR A 627 0.84 13.75 -42.29
CA THR A 627 1.16 15.04 -42.91
C THR A 627 0.75 15.09 -44.37
N ASP A 628 0.91 14.01 -45.13
CA ASP A 628 0.56 13.97 -46.55
C ASP A 628 -0.96 14.08 -46.73
N ARG A 629 -1.73 13.40 -45.88
CA ARG A 629 -3.20 13.52 -45.85
C ARG A 629 -3.67 14.91 -45.43
N LEU A 630 -2.95 15.58 -44.53
CA LEU A 630 -3.26 16.96 -44.17
C LEU A 630 -3.06 17.91 -45.35
N LEU A 631 -1.98 17.75 -46.10
CA LEU A 631 -1.72 18.52 -47.31
C LEU A 631 -2.77 18.26 -48.39
N GLN A 632 -3.12 16.99 -48.61
CA GLN A 632 -4.21 16.64 -49.51
C GLN A 632 -5.54 17.30 -49.10
N ALA A 633 -5.87 17.29 -47.81
CA ALA A 633 -7.08 17.93 -47.31
C ALA A 633 -7.05 19.47 -47.49
N CYS A 634 -5.87 20.10 -47.45
CA CYS A 634 -5.69 21.53 -47.79
C CYS A 634 -5.98 21.79 -49.27
N GLU A 635 -5.45 20.95 -50.16
CA GLU A 635 -5.66 21.07 -51.61
C GLU A 635 -7.12 20.83 -52.01
N GLU A 636 -7.80 19.93 -51.31
CA GLU A 636 -9.22 19.60 -51.52
C GLU A 636 -10.17 20.68 -50.97
N ALA A 637 -9.71 21.54 -50.05
CA ALA A 637 -10.45 22.68 -49.52
C ALA A 637 -10.49 23.87 -50.51
N ARG A 638 -10.83 23.62 -51.77
CA ARG A 638 -10.93 24.65 -52.82
C ARG A 638 -12.08 25.62 -52.54
N SER A 639 -11.84 26.89 -52.82
CA SER A 639 -12.88 27.92 -52.76
C SER A 639 -13.68 27.96 -54.05
N ALA A 640 -14.81 28.68 -54.02
CA ALA A 640 -15.72 28.79 -55.17
C ALA A 640 -15.05 29.41 -56.42
N ASP A 641 -13.94 30.13 -56.23
CA ASP A 641 -13.09 30.71 -57.27
C ASP A 641 -12.04 29.72 -57.86
N GLY A 642 -12.04 28.46 -57.39
CA GLY A 642 -11.14 27.40 -57.85
C GLY A 642 -9.74 27.40 -57.21
N THR A 643 -9.42 28.37 -56.35
CA THR A 643 -8.12 28.47 -55.68
C THR A 643 -8.00 27.46 -54.52
N ALA A 644 -6.79 26.93 -54.30
CA ALA A 644 -6.50 25.92 -53.30
C ALA A 644 -5.41 26.39 -52.32
N TRP A 645 -5.39 25.83 -51.11
CA TRP A 645 -4.29 26.02 -50.18
C TRP A 645 -3.09 25.19 -50.65
N MET A 646 -1.98 25.85 -50.97
CA MET A 646 -0.79 25.20 -51.52
C MET A 646 0.40 25.28 -50.56
N PRO A 647 1.25 24.24 -50.49
CA PRO A 647 2.47 24.28 -49.69
C PRO A 647 3.46 25.34 -50.23
N VAL A 648 4.04 26.14 -49.33
CA VAL A 648 5.05 27.15 -49.67
C VAL A 648 6.41 26.47 -49.83
N ARG A 649 7.06 26.60 -50.99
CA ARG A 649 8.38 25.99 -51.25
C ARG A 649 9.50 26.77 -50.53
N GLY A 650 10.39 26.04 -49.83
CA GLY A 650 11.60 26.61 -49.21
C GLY A 650 11.55 26.79 -47.68
N SER A 651 10.65 26.10 -46.97
CA SER A 651 10.71 26.05 -45.50
C SER A 651 11.86 25.15 -45.05
N ASP A 652 12.84 25.71 -44.35
CA ASP A 652 13.81 24.95 -43.58
C ASP A 652 13.09 24.02 -42.58
N THR A 653 13.82 23.00 -42.13
CA THR A 653 13.42 21.71 -41.52
C THR A 653 12.45 21.69 -40.33
N ASN A 654 11.73 22.77 -39.98
CA ASN A 654 10.89 22.83 -38.77
C ASN A 654 9.49 23.46 -38.89
N GLY A 655 8.96 23.72 -40.09
CA GLY A 655 7.59 24.23 -40.18
C GLY A 655 7.00 24.19 -41.59
N LEU A 656 6.11 23.24 -41.84
CA LEU A 656 5.31 23.18 -43.05
C LEU A 656 4.38 24.41 -43.10
N ARG A 657 4.38 25.14 -44.22
CA ARG A 657 3.49 26.30 -44.41
C ARG A 657 2.58 26.08 -45.61
N VAL A 658 1.33 26.49 -45.47
CA VAL A 658 0.38 26.54 -46.58
C VAL A 658 -0.06 27.97 -46.81
N SER A 659 -0.20 28.36 -48.07
CA SER A 659 -0.60 29.71 -48.46
C SER A 659 -1.74 29.69 -49.47
N LYS A 660 -2.59 30.71 -49.39
CA LYS A 660 -3.66 30.98 -50.36
C LYS A 660 -3.95 32.47 -50.38
N ASN A 661 -3.95 33.08 -51.58
CA ASN A 661 -4.27 34.48 -51.79
C ASN A 661 -3.53 35.46 -50.84
N GLY A 662 -2.26 35.15 -50.50
CA GLY A 662 -1.43 35.96 -49.60
C GLY A 662 -1.64 35.68 -48.10
N CYS A 663 -2.61 34.86 -47.72
CA CYS A 663 -2.78 34.37 -46.35
C CYS A 663 -1.89 33.13 -46.13
N GLU A 664 -1.03 33.14 -45.11
CA GLU A 664 -0.19 31.99 -44.74
C GLU A 664 -0.64 31.36 -43.41
N ILE A 665 -0.60 30.03 -43.34
CA ILE A 665 -0.80 29.26 -42.10
C ILE A 665 0.46 28.43 -41.85
N SER A 666 1.04 28.58 -40.65
CA SER A 666 2.20 27.80 -40.22
C SER A 666 1.76 26.56 -39.45
N PHE A 667 2.20 25.37 -39.87
CA PHE A 667 1.95 24.13 -39.17
C PHE A 667 3.07 23.85 -38.17
N PHE A 668 2.68 23.63 -36.92
CA PHE A 668 3.57 23.34 -35.82
C PHE A 668 3.37 21.91 -35.32
N PHE A 669 4.46 21.14 -35.28
CA PHE A 669 4.49 19.72 -34.91
C PHE A 669 5.11 19.50 -33.52
N GLY A 670 4.89 20.45 -32.62
CA GLY A 670 5.42 20.41 -31.26
C GLY A 670 4.34 20.53 -30.18
N PRO A 671 4.76 20.71 -28.92
CA PRO A 671 3.84 20.76 -27.79
C PRO A 671 2.96 22.02 -27.83
N LEU A 672 1.64 21.84 -27.74
CA LEU A 672 0.65 22.93 -27.76
C LEU A 672 0.98 24.13 -26.85
N PRO A 673 1.46 23.95 -25.61
CA PRO A 673 1.80 25.08 -24.74
C PRO A 673 2.86 26.03 -25.31
N ALA A 674 3.72 25.55 -26.23
CA ALA A 674 4.77 26.37 -26.86
C ALA A 674 4.22 27.55 -27.66
N VAL A 675 2.99 27.42 -28.17
CA VAL A 675 2.36 28.39 -29.06
C VAL A 675 1.12 29.02 -28.44
N ALA A 676 0.40 28.28 -27.59
CA ALA A 676 -0.90 28.69 -27.07
C ALA A 676 -0.81 29.95 -26.20
N GLY A 677 0.19 30.07 -25.31
CA GLY A 677 0.28 31.19 -24.36
C GLY A 677 0.43 32.59 -24.99
N ARG A 678 0.66 32.69 -26.30
CA ARG A 678 0.76 33.97 -27.04
C ARG A 678 -0.43 34.21 -27.99
N ALA A 679 -1.32 33.24 -28.17
CA ALA A 679 -2.46 33.38 -29.06
C ALA A 679 -3.47 34.39 -28.48
N HIS A 680 -4.04 35.23 -29.34
CA HIS A 680 -5.12 36.15 -28.99
C HIS A 680 -6.48 35.43 -28.97
N VAL A 681 -6.67 34.44 -29.85
CA VAL A 681 -7.87 33.62 -29.91
C VAL A 681 -7.53 32.25 -30.51
N LEU A 682 -8.25 31.22 -30.07
CA LEU A 682 -8.21 29.88 -30.63
C LEU A 682 -9.50 29.61 -31.41
N ILE A 683 -9.37 29.13 -32.66
CA ILE A 683 -10.46 28.45 -33.38
C ILE A 683 -10.20 26.95 -33.31
N GLY A 684 -10.88 26.27 -32.40
CA GLY A 684 -10.49 24.93 -31.94
C GLY A 684 -11.60 23.89 -32.00
N LEU A 685 -11.36 22.81 -32.74
CA LEU A 685 -12.27 21.67 -32.87
C LEU A 685 -11.86 20.50 -31.95
N GLY A 686 -10.64 20.49 -31.42
CA GLY A 686 -10.16 19.49 -30.46
C GLY A 686 -10.54 19.75 -29.00
N GLY A 687 -11.32 18.85 -28.37
CA GLY A 687 -11.84 19.07 -27.00
C GLY A 687 -10.77 19.28 -25.91
N THR A 688 -9.92 18.29 -25.66
CA THR A 688 -8.86 18.35 -24.64
C THR A 688 -7.91 19.54 -24.85
N ALA A 689 -7.54 19.82 -26.09
CA ALA A 689 -6.62 20.90 -26.45
C ALA A 689 -7.25 22.29 -26.27
N ASN A 690 -8.55 22.45 -26.56
CA ASN A 690 -9.29 23.69 -26.26
C ASN A 690 -9.24 24.02 -24.77
N GLN A 691 -9.36 23.02 -23.90
CA GLN A 691 -9.31 23.25 -22.47
C GLN A 691 -7.93 23.71 -22.01
N VAL A 692 -6.85 23.08 -22.52
CA VAL A 692 -5.50 23.54 -22.23
C VAL A 692 -5.33 25.01 -22.64
N CYS A 693 -5.80 25.40 -23.82
CA CYS A 693 -5.71 26.78 -24.29
C CYS A 693 -6.53 27.74 -23.42
N ALA A 694 -7.78 27.40 -23.09
CA ALA A 694 -8.61 28.19 -22.18
C ALA A 694 -7.95 28.38 -20.81
N GLY A 695 -7.34 27.33 -20.26
CA GLY A 695 -6.65 27.40 -18.96
C GLY A 695 -5.34 28.19 -19.02
N MET A 696 -4.73 28.31 -20.20
CA MET A 696 -3.62 29.21 -20.47
C MET A 696 -4.07 30.65 -20.74
N GLY A 697 -5.38 30.94 -20.64
CA GLY A 697 -5.96 32.27 -20.83
C GLY A 697 -6.23 32.62 -22.29
N VAL A 698 -6.28 31.65 -23.20
CA VAL A 698 -6.63 31.87 -24.61
C VAL A 698 -8.15 31.73 -24.79
N PRO A 699 -8.87 32.77 -25.22
CA PRO A 699 -10.28 32.66 -25.57
C PRO A 699 -10.50 31.62 -26.67
N VAL A 700 -11.55 30.80 -26.52
CA VAL A 700 -11.83 29.69 -27.43
C VAL A 700 -13.10 29.96 -28.23
N VAL A 701 -13.01 29.78 -29.54
CA VAL A 701 -14.16 29.67 -30.45
C VAL A 701 -14.23 28.23 -30.95
N SER A 702 -15.39 27.61 -30.83
CA SER A 702 -15.62 26.22 -31.25
C SER A 702 -17.03 26.07 -31.83
N ILE A 703 -17.29 24.94 -32.48
CA ILE A 703 -18.60 24.63 -33.04
C ILE A 703 -19.56 24.00 -32.01
N GLU A 704 -20.86 24.20 -32.24
CA GLU A 704 -21.95 23.52 -31.58
C GLU A 704 -21.98 22.04 -31.97
N GLU A 705 -21.51 21.20 -31.05
CA GLU A 705 -21.58 19.76 -31.17
C GLU A 705 -21.94 19.15 -29.81
N LYS A 706 -22.60 17.99 -29.80
CA LYS A 706 -22.96 17.27 -28.56
C LYS A 706 -21.82 17.18 -27.54
N GLY A 707 -20.59 16.92 -27.99
CA GLY A 707 -19.40 16.87 -27.13
C GLY A 707 -18.88 18.24 -26.67
N LYS A 708 -19.19 19.32 -27.39
CA LYS A 708 -18.76 20.69 -27.09
C LYS A 708 -19.70 21.41 -26.13
N PHE A 709 -21.00 21.10 -26.15
CA PHE A 709 -21.92 21.58 -25.11
C PHE A 709 -21.50 21.15 -23.70
N VAL A 710 -20.87 19.98 -23.58
CA VAL A 710 -20.28 19.49 -22.34
C VAL A 710 -19.10 20.36 -21.91
N GLN A 711 -18.21 20.63 -22.85
CA GLN A 711 -17.01 21.45 -22.63
C GLN A 711 -17.37 22.88 -22.25
N LYS A 712 -18.34 23.50 -22.93
CA LYS A 712 -18.83 24.85 -22.64
C LYS A 712 -19.29 25.02 -21.19
N LYS A 713 -19.86 23.98 -20.56
CA LYS A 713 -20.22 24.07 -19.14
C LYS A 713 -19.00 24.11 -18.21
N LEU A 714 -17.94 23.39 -18.58
CA LEU A 714 -16.67 23.39 -17.84
C LEU A 714 -15.88 24.69 -18.07
N LEU A 715 -15.87 25.21 -19.30
CA LEU A 715 -15.13 26.40 -19.71
C LEU A 715 -15.88 27.71 -19.44
N GLY A 716 -17.20 27.65 -19.25
CA GLY A 716 -18.01 28.84 -19.01
C GLY A 716 -17.87 29.85 -20.14
N ASP A 717 -17.66 31.11 -19.80
CA ASP A 717 -17.55 32.19 -20.77
C ASP A 717 -16.21 32.22 -21.52
N SER A 718 -15.23 31.39 -21.14
CA SER A 718 -13.96 31.30 -21.86
C SER A 718 -14.08 30.61 -23.24
N GLU A 719 -15.24 30.03 -23.57
CA GLU A 719 -15.52 29.41 -24.86
C GLU A 719 -16.80 29.96 -25.49
N ILE A 720 -16.76 30.37 -26.76
CA ILE A 720 -17.95 30.68 -27.56
C ILE A 720 -18.24 29.49 -28.48
N LEU A 721 -19.48 28.99 -28.42
CA LEU A 721 -19.97 27.96 -29.34
C LEU A 721 -20.80 28.63 -30.44
N VAL A 722 -20.50 28.29 -31.68
CA VAL A 722 -21.22 28.79 -32.87
C VAL A 722 -21.74 27.63 -33.72
N PRO A 723 -22.76 27.84 -34.58
CA PRO A 723 -23.16 26.84 -35.56
C PRO A 723 -21.96 26.35 -36.39
N GLN A 724 -22.04 25.12 -36.91
CA GLN A 724 -20.97 24.53 -37.73
C GLN A 724 -20.89 25.20 -39.13
N ASP A 725 -20.44 26.45 -39.14
CA ASP A 725 -20.39 27.32 -40.29
C ASP A 725 -19.10 28.16 -40.29
N PRO A 726 -18.37 28.27 -41.42
CA PRO A 726 -17.13 29.05 -41.48
C PRO A 726 -17.30 30.53 -41.15
N GLN A 727 -18.42 31.15 -41.54
CA GLN A 727 -18.67 32.58 -41.29
C GLN A 727 -18.90 32.80 -39.80
N ALA A 728 -19.72 31.96 -39.17
CA ALA A 728 -19.98 32.07 -37.73
C ALA A 728 -18.71 31.91 -36.88
N LEU A 729 -17.80 31.00 -37.26
CA LEU A 729 -16.48 30.86 -36.60
C LEU A 729 -15.62 32.12 -36.77
N ALA A 730 -15.66 32.73 -37.96
CA ALA A 730 -14.89 33.92 -38.27
C ALA A 730 -15.42 35.16 -37.52
N ASP A 731 -16.73 35.38 -37.52
CA ASP A 731 -17.37 36.51 -36.87
C ASP A 731 -17.05 36.53 -35.36
N ALA A 732 -17.17 35.36 -34.70
CA ALA A 732 -16.84 35.23 -33.28
C ALA A 732 -15.34 35.44 -32.99
N ALA A 733 -14.45 34.97 -33.88
CA ALA A 733 -13.01 35.21 -33.71
C ALA A 733 -12.66 36.70 -33.89
N VAL A 734 -13.25 37.37 -34.87
CA VAL A 734 -13.06 38.81 -35.14
C VAL A 734 -13.61 39.65 -34.00
N GLU A 735 -14.77 39.29 -33.44
CA GLU A 735 -15.34 39.96 -32.25
C GLU A 735 -14.36 39.92 -31.07
N ILE A 736 -13.80 38.75 -30.75
CA ILE A 736 -12.82 38.59 -29.65
C ILE A 736 -11.53 39.38 -29.92
N ILE A 737 -11.09 39.45 -31.18
CA ILE A 737 -9.90 40.22 -31.55
C ILE A 737 -10.16 41.72 -31.42
N GLY A 738 -11.35 42.19 -31.81
CA GLY A 738 -11.74 43.60 -31.76
C GLY A 738 -12.16 44.12 -30.39
N ASP A 739 -12.52 43.24 -29.46
CA ASP A 739 -12.96 43.59 -28.10
C ASP A 739 -11.97 43.09 -27.03
N ASP A 740 -11.14 44.01 -26.56
CA ASP A 740 -10.15 43.77 -25.51
C ASP A 740 -10.78 43.39 -24.16
N GLU A 741 -11.95 43.93 -23.83
CA GLU A 741 -12.64 43.65 -22.58
C GLU A 741 -13.25 42.25 -22.60
N LEU A 742 -13.91 41.88 -23.70
CA LEU A 742 -14.39 40.52 -23.93
C LEU A 742 -13.23 39.52 -23.83
N ARG A 743 -12.13 39.78 -24.56
CA ARG A 743 -10.94 38.91 -24.55
C ARG A 743 -10.37 38.72 -23.15
N ARG A 744 -10.22 39.82 -22.40
CA ARG A 744 -9.73 39.77 -21.01
C ARG A 744 -10.65 38.97 -20.10
N ARG A 745 -11.98 39.20 -20.18
CA ARG A 745 -12.96 38.45 -19.39
C ARG A 745 -12.93 36.95 -19.70
N MET A 746 -12.87 36.58 -20.99
CA MET A 746 -12.77 35.18 -21.40
C MET A 746 -11.48 34.52 -20.90
N SER A 747 -10.37 35.25 -20.96
CA SER A 747 -9.06 34.80 -20.45
C SER A 747 -9.10 34.54 -18.94
N GLU A 748 -9.57 35.51 -18.15
CA GLU A 748 -9.69 35.42 -16.70
C GLU A 748 -10.61 34.26 -16.27
N GLU A 749 -11.73 34.05 -16.97
CA GLU A 749 -12.66 32.95 -16.72
C GLU A 749 -12.01 31.58 -16.96
N GLY A 750 -11.28 31.42 -18.07
CA GLY A 750 -10.61 30.17 -18.43
C GLY A 750 -9.56 29.76 -17.40
N VAL A 751 -8.71 30.71 -17.00
CA VAL A 751 -7.68 30.53 -15.96
C VAL A 751 -8.33 30.20 -14.60
N SER A 752 -9.40 30.92 -14.23
CA SER A 752 -10.11 30.72 -12.96
C SER A 752 -10.75 29.34 -12.85
N ARG A 753 -11.40 28.86 -13.91
CA ARG A 753 -12.14 27.59 -13.91
C ARG A 753 -11.25 26.36 -13.94
N LEU A 754 -10.22 26.37 -14.78
CA LEU A 754 -9.31 25.23 -14.89
C LEU A 754 -8.20 25.27 -13.84
N GLY A 755 -7.94 26.45 -13.27
CA GLY A 755 -6.83 26.67 -12.36
C GLY A 755 -5.48 26.61 -13.06
N GLY A 756 -4.43 26.88 -12.30
CA GLY A 756 -3.05 26.73 -12.76
C GLY A 756 -2.60 25.27 -12.77
N PRO A 757 -1.45 25.00 -13.39
CA PRO A 757 -0.76 23.70 -13.31
C PRO A 757 -0.23 23.43 -11.89
N GLY A 758 0.17 22.18 -11.64
CA GLY A 758 0.80 21.74 -10.40
C GLY A 758 -0.07 20.80 -9.55
N ALA A 759 -1.20 20.35 -10.08
CA ALA A 759 -2.07 19.42 -9.38
C ALA A 759 -1.35 18.07 -9.14
N LEU A 760 -0.54 17.60 -10.10
CA LEU A 760 0.22 16.36 -9.96
C LEU A 760 1.39 16.52 -8.96
N ASP A 761 1.98 17.72 -8.86
CA ASP A 761 2.96 18.02 -7.81
C ASP A 761 2.32 17.93 -6.42
N ARG A 762 1.08 18.42 -6.26
CA ARG A 762 0.32 18.27 -5.01
C ARG A 762 0.01 16.81 -4.68
N VAL A 763 -0.23 15.98 -5.69
CA VAL A 763 -0.38 14.51 -5.50
C VAL A 763 0.94 13.91 -4.98
N ALA A 764 2.07 14.26 -5.57
CA ALA A 764 3.39 13.79 -5.14
C ALA A 764 3.76 14.28 -3.74
N ASP A 765 3.45 15.53 -3.38
CA ASP A 765 3.65 16.09 -2.04
C ASP A 765 2.77 15.42 -0.99
N TYR A 766 1.51 15.13 -1.33
CA TYR A 766 0.63 14.35 -0.47
C TYR A 766 1.18 12.93 -0.25
N ALA A 767 1.72 12.32 -1.30
CA ALA A 767 2.39 11.03 -1.20
C ALA A 767 3.60 11.10 -0.24
N ALA A 768 4.44 12.11 -0.38
CA ALA A 768 5.62 12.30 0.46
C ALA A 768 5.25 12.44 1.94
N THR A 769 4.27 13.29 2.25
CA THR A 769 3.97 13.76 3.61
C THR A 769 2.86 12.95 4.29
N ARG A 770 1.69 12.85 3.67
CA ARG A 770 0.49 12.24 4.28
C ARG A 770 0.42 10.73 4.10
N MET A 771 1.04 10.20 3.06
CA MET A 771 1.19 8.75 2.86
C MET A 771 2.53 8.23 3.35
N GLY A 772 3.45 9.12 3.74
CA GLY A 772 4.74 8.78 4.32
C GLY A 772 5.71 8.09 3.34
N TRP A 773 5.56 8.32 2.03
CA TRP A 773 6.51 7.80 1.04
C TRP A 773 7.90 8.44 1.19
N GLY A 774 7.98 9.69 1.63
CA GLY A 774 9.25 10.35 1.92
C GLY A 774 10.03 9.66 3.04
N LEU A 775 9.33 9.25 4.11
CA LEU A 775 9.95 8.49 5.21
C LEU A 775 10.41 7.10 4.75
N ARG A 776 9.62 6.41 3.93
CA ARG A 776 9.99 5.08 3.39
C ARG A 776 11.24 5.12 2.52
N VAL A 777 11.36 6.13 1.65
CA VAL A 777 12.54 6.32 0.81
C VAL A 777 13.76 6.58 1.68
N ARG A 778 13.67 7.52 2.64
CA ARG A 778 14.77 7.77 3.58
C ARG A 778 15.18 6.53 4.36
N LEU A 779 14.22 5.80 4.91
CA LEU A 779 14.47 4.55 5.61
C LEU A 779 15.20 3.55 4.71
N TYR A 780 14.72 3.35 3.48
CA TYR A 780 15.36 2.45 2.52
C TYR A 780 16.79 2.88 2.22
N ASP A 781 17.04 4.16 2.00
CA ASP A 781 18.38 4.69 1.72
C ASP A 781 19.33 4.48 2.91
N THR A 782 18.87 4.76 4.13
CA THR A 782 19.63 4.51 5.37
C THR A 782 19.99 3.03 5.51
N LEU A 783 19.02 2.13 5.33
CA LEU A 783 19.26 0.69 5.42
C LEU A 783 20.17 0.20 4.30
N ALA A 784 19.95 0.64 3.06
CA ALA A 784 20.77 0.27 1.91
C ALA A 784 22.22 0.75 2.03
N ALA A 785 22.47 1.89 2.68
CA ALA A 785 23.82 2.38 2.93
C ALA A 785 24.56 1.64 4.06
N ARG A 786 23.82 0.95 4.94
CA ARG A 786 24.36 0.28 6.14
C ARG A 786 24.45 -1.23 6.02
N TRP A 787 23.59 -1.83 5.19
CA TRP A 787 23.51 -3.28 4.99
C TRP A 787 24.12 -3.76 3.67
N LYS A 788 24.41 -2.87 2.72
CA LYS A 788 25.36 -3.14 1.62
C LYS A 788 26.77 -2.90 2.12
#